data_AF-A0A2V9W6D3-F1
#
_entry.id   AF-A0A2V9W6D3-F1
#
_cell.length_a   1.000
_cell.length_b   1.000
_cell.length_c   1.000
_cell.angle_alpha   90.00
_cell.angle_beta   90.00
_cell.angle_gamma   90.00
#
_symmetry.space_group_name_H-M   'P 1'
#
loop_
_entity.id
_entity.type
_entity.pdbx_description
1 polymer ?
#
loop_
_entity_poly.entity_id
_entity_poly.type
_entity_poly.pdbx_seq_one_letter_code
_entity_poly.pdbx_strand_id
1 'polypeptide(L)'
;AGNGYFLQSTAEGFGYDVNQYADLAFSANAMPVFGYGCAVFMQSDIVNFQRQGWRAEEILAGLAAVLPKNVFLYVASIPNLAALGSRFVLQGGTQNNLAVVKAEVDFIRNSFRAAGRQPEIIVHEHCGESGAIGAAQESLRLWRNGQMTTFVGLDAVRKIEYRTTRNEATRCNFCKNNCLRTFIDIRTEPVKNFVPIQKVTKVPLMHGEQRLIIATCEKGTVEDLEEMKEIKSGLDHIRDQHPNFVDVASKEVFRPTNVKKVADQIPSRAWTKMAKERIALMQNRGKLRIGIPRVLNIYTYAPLFNGYFESLGVQPENIVYSDYTSSELYRAGASRGAIDPCFPAKIGISHVYNLIQEKHRKKPLNVIFFPMYDVLHSPLVKLTGSNACPTVTATPETVKAAFTKENDVFAEHNVKYINPVLNFADRKLFAYQMLQAWQGVLGLSQEENDRAIESGFNALKDYETSIRRRARAVIDQLEHEDRIGIVMLGRPYHHDPGLNHEILDEFQKLGYPIFSQNTLPLDEDLLDRLFGEEVRAGVISSPLDIGDAWKNSYSCSTNHKVWAAKFTARHPNLVALEISSFKCGHDAPIYGVIEGIIEQSGTPYFCFKDLDENKPSGSIKIRVETIDYFLRRYREEVIRKRQAQEDIEAQLAALEAELRNQKNQPETSLFTQTVEQIGQGIAAD
;
A
#
# COMPACT_ATOMS: atom_id res chain seq x y z
N ALA A 1 -3.19 23.04 4.60
CA ALA A 1 -3.89 22.85 3.31
C ALA A 1 -5.23 22.18 3.60
N GLY A 2 -6.33 22.72 3.07
CA GLY A 2 -7.68 22.20 3.29
C GLY A 2 -8.72 23.16 2.70
N ASN A 3 -9.94 22.64 2.50
CA ASN A 3 -11.06 23.39 1.94
C ASN A 3 -11.33 24.71 2.70
N GLY A 4 -11.35 24.68 4.04
CA GLY A 4 -11.55 25.88 4.86
C GLY A 4 -10.46 26.95 4.66
N TYR A 5 -9.19 26.55 4.62
CA TYR A 5 -8.08 27.49 4.36
C TYR A 5 -8.16 28.09 2.95
N PHE A 6 -8.56 27.30 1.95
CA PHE A 6 -8.74 27.81 0.60
C PHE A 6 -9.83 28.90 0.54
N LEU A 7 -10.98 28.65 1.18
CA LEU A 7 -12.06 29.64 1.29
C LEU A 7 -11.61 30.90 2.04
N GLN A 8 -10.92 30.73 3.17
CA GLN A 8 -10.34 31.83 3.94
C GLN A 8 -9.39 32.67 3.10
N SER A 9 -8.38 32.04 2.47
CA SER A 9 -7.39 32.75 1.65
C SER A 9 -8.00 33.48 0.47
N THR A 10 -9.10 32.95 -0.08
CA THR A 10 -9.82 33.59 -1.19
C THR A 10 -10.61 34.81 -0.71
N ALA A 11 -11.32 34.70 0.41
CA ALA A 11 -12.03 35.84 1.02
C ALA A 11 -11.05 36.96 1.41
N GLU A 12 -9.94 36.60 2.05
CA GLU A 12 -8.87 37.54 2.40
C GLU A 12 -8.25 38.17 1.14
N GLY A 13 -8.09 37.39 0.06
CA GLY A 13 -7.64 37.88 -1.25
C GLY A 13 -8.59 38.90 -1.90
N PHE A 14 -9.88 38.86 -1.57
CA PHE A 14 -10.86 39.88 -1.94
C PHE A 14 -10.96 41.04 -0.94
N GLY A 15 -10.18 41.00 0.16
CA GLY A 15 -10.17 42.03 1.19
C GLY A 15 -11.24 41.86 2.28
N TYR A 16 -11.81 40.67 2.43
CA TYR A 16 -12.83 40.37 3.44
C TYR A 16 -12.31 39.41 4.52
N ASP A 17 -12.78 39.59 5.75
CA ASP A 17 -12.51 38.65 6.83
C ASP A 17 -13.33 37.35 6.61
N VAL A 18 -12.77 36.19 6.99
CA VAL A 18 -13.44 34.90 6.81
C VAL A 18 -14.80 34.82 7.51
N ASN A 19 -14.99 35.55 8.62
CA ASN A 19 -16.26 35.60 9.34
C ASN A 19 -17.36 36.33 8.54
N GLN A 20 -16.99 37.18 7.57
CA GLN A 20 -17.92 37.89 6.70
C GLN A 20 -18.32 37.07 5.46
N TYR A 21 -17.67 35.91 5.23
CA TYR A 21 -17.86 35.12 4.03
C TYR A 21 -19.34 34.77 3.81
N ALA A 22 -20.00 34.22 4.84
CA ALA A 22 -21.36 33.70 4.70
C ALA A 22 -22.35 34.81 4.32
N ASP A 23 -22.28 35.95 4.98
CA ASP A 23 -23.17 37.10 4.73
C ASP A 23 -22.97 37.66 3.32
N LEU A 24 -21.72 37.76 2.86
CA LEU A 24 -21.41 38.18 1.49
C LEU A 24 -21.96 37.19 0.47
N ALA A 25 -21.69 35.90 0.65
CA ALA A 25 -22.19 34.86 -0.25
C ALA A 25 -23.73 34.84 -0.31
N PHE A 26 -24.43 35.07 0.81
CA PHE A 26 -25.89 35.15 0.82
C PHE A 26 -26.45 36.43 0.21
N SER A 27 -25.66 37.50 0.10
CA SER A 27 -26.06 38.74 -0.57
C SER A 27 -26.04 38.66 -2.10
N ALA A 28 -25.42 37.61 -2.67
CA ALA A 28 -25.29 37.42 -4.10
C ALA A 28 -26.62 37.05 -4.76
N ASN A 29 -27.00 37.76 -5.83
CA ASN A 29 -28.20 37.45 -6.63
C ASN A 29 -27.97 36.36 -7.67
N ALA A 30 -26.71 36.12 -8.03
CA ALA A 30 -26.26 35.11 -8.96
C ALA A 30 -24.89 34.57 -8.52
N MET A 31 -24.51 33.40 -9.04
CA MET A 31 -23.19 32.83 -8.79
C MET A 31 -22.66 32.09 -10.03
N PRO A 32 -21.34 32.12 -10.29
CA PRO A 32 -20.75 31.32 -11.36
C PRO A 32 -20.74 29.84 -10.99
N VAL A 33 -20.75 28.97 -12.00
CA VAL A 33 -20.66 27.53 -11.82
C VAL A 33 -19.21 27.09 -11.91
N PHE A 34 -18.63 26.70 -10.78
CA PHE A 34 -17.29 26.12 -10.72
C PHE A 34 -17.29 24.65 -11.14
N GLY A 35 -16.22 24.23 -11.81
CA GLY A 35 -15.84 22.82 -11.89
C GLY A 35 -15.38 22.33 -10.52
N TYR A 36 -15.65 21.06 -10.21
CA TYR A 36 -15.11 20.42 -9.00
C TYR A 36 -13.77 19.74 -9.33
N GLY A 37 -12.79 19.81 -8.42
CA GLY A 37 -11.45 19.27 -8.62
C GLY A 37 -10.38 19.95 -7.76
N CYS A 38 -9.13 19.92 -8.24
CA CYS A 38 -7.98 20.47 -7.54
C CYS A 38 -8.12 22.00 -7.33
N ALA A 39 -7.72 22.49 -6.15
CA ALA A 39 -7.76 23.91 -5.78
C ALA A 39 -6.99 24.82 -6.76
N VAL A 40 -5.94 24.32 -7.41
CA VAL A 40 -5.17 25.07 -8.42
C VAL A 40 -6.03 25.41 -9.65
N PHE A 41 -6.89 24.48 -10.08
CA PHE A 41 -7.83 24.75 -11.18
C PHE A 41 -8.91 25.73 -10.74
N MET A 42 -9.42 25.60 -9.51
CA MET A 42 -10.38 26.57 -8.97
C MET A 42 -9.80 27.98 -8.85
N GLN A 43 -8.50 28.13 -8.51
CA GLN A 43 -7.82 29.44 -8.55
C GLN A 43 -7.78 30.03 -9.96
N SER A 44 -7.54 29.20 -10.97
CA SER A 44 -7.57 29.63 -12.37
C SER A 44 -8.97 30.06 -12.79
N ASP A 45 -10.00 29.33 -12.34
CA ASP A 45 -11.41 29.67 -12.57
C ASP A 45 -11.80 30.99 -11.90
N ILE A 46 -11.34 31.25 -10.67
CA ILE A 46 -11.58 32.54 -9.98
C ILE A 46 -11.08 33.70 -10.85
N VAL A 47 -9.86 33.62 -11.36
CA VAL A 47 -9.29 34.68 -12.22
C VAL A 47 -10.10 34.83 -13.51
N ASN A 48 -10.55 33.73 -14.11
CA ASN A 48 -11.41 33.78 -15.29
C ASN A 48 -12.77 34.41 -15.01
N PHE A 49 -13.41 34.10 -13.88
CA PHE A 49 -14.68 34.71 -13.49
C PHE A 49 -14.53 36.21 -13.16
N GLN A 50 -13.45 36.61 -12.50
CA GLN A 50 -13.15 38.04 -12.33
C GLN A 50 -13.04 38.76 -13.67
N ARG A 51 -12.39 38.15 -14.68
CA ARG A 51 -12.31 38.72 -16.04
C ARG A 51 -13.66 38.80 -16.75
N GLN A 52 -14.58 37.91 -16.43
CA GLN A 52 -15.96 37.94 -16.94
C GLN A 52 -16.85 38.97 -16.22
N GLY A 53 -16.34 39.64 -15.17
CA GLY A 53 -17.06 40.69 -14.46
C GLY A 53 -17.86 40.22 -13.24
N TRP A 54 -17.69 38.96 -12.81
CA TRP A 54 -18.31 38.47 -11.58
C TRP A 54 -17.76 39.19 -10.35
N ARG A 55 -18.64 39.54 -9.42
CA ARG A 55 -18.28 40.23 -8.18
C ARG A 55 -17.78 39.25 -7.12
N ALA A 56 -17.13 39.79 -6.08
CA ALA A 56 -16.56 38.97 -5.01
C ALA A 56 -17.63 38.14 -4.29
N GLU A 57 -18.76 38.76 -3.92
CA GLU A 57 -19.90 38.09 -3.29
C GLU A 57 -20.45 36.91 -4.11
N GLU A 58 -20.55 37.09 -5.44
CA GLU A 58 -21.03 36.07 -6.37
C GLU A 58 -20.03 34.92 -6.51
N ILE A 59 -18.73 35.22 -6.58
CA ILE A 59 -17.66 34.23 -6.62
C ILE A 59 -17.62 33.41 -5.32
N LEU A 60 -17.72 34.06 -4.16
CA LEU A 60 -17.74 33.39 -2.86
C LEU A 60 -18.96 32.46 -2.72
N ALA A 61 -20.13 32.86 -3.24
CA ALA A 61 -21.31 31.99 -3.33
C ALA A 61 -21.05 30.76 -4.22
N GLY A 62 -20.46 30.96 -5.40
CA GLY A 62 -20.10 29.86 -6.30
C GLY A 62 -19.11 28.86 -5.70
N LEU A 63 -18.13 29.35 -4.95
CA LEU A 63 -17.13 28.53 -4.24
C LEU A 63 -17.76 27.71 -3.10
N ALA A 64 -18.70 28.30 -2.34
CA ALA A 64 -19.45 27.56 -1.33
C ALA A 64 -20.30 26.46 -1.98
N ALA A 65 -20.96 26.76 -3.11
CA ALA A 65 -21.83 25.83 -3.82
C ALA A 65 -21.11 24.63 -4.48
N VAL A 66 -19.83 24.78 -4.87
CA VAL A 66 -19.04 23.68 -5.45
C VAL A 66 -18.40 22.79 -4.39
N LEU A 67 -18.24 23.28 -3.16
CA LEU A 67 -17.55 22.56 -2.10
C LEU A 67 -18.11 21.14 -1.83
N PRO A 68 -19.43 20.92 -1.75
CA PRO A 68 -19.97 19.58 -1.52
C PRO A 68 -19.61 18.62 -2.65
N LYS A 69 -19.53 19.09 -3.90
CA LYS A 69 -19.10 18.28 -5.05
C LYS A 69 -17.63 17.89 -4.90
N ASN A 70 -16.77 18.81 -4.46
CA ASN A 70 -15.38 18.50 -4.16
C ASN A 70 -15.26 17.44 -3.04
N VAL A 71 -16.03 17.58 -1.97
CA VAL A 71 -15.98 16.65 -0.83
C VAL A 71 -16.50 15.26 -1.23
N PHE A 72 -17.73 15.17 -1.73
CA PHE A 72 -18.39 13.88 -1.95
C PHE A 72 -18.01 13.22 -3.27
N LEU A 73 -17.93 13.97 -4.37
CA LEU A 73 -17.73 13.40 -5.70
C LEU A 73 -16.25 13.28 -6.08
N TYR A 74 -15.41 14.23 -5.68
CA TYR A 74 -13.99 14.21 -6.02
C TYR A 74 -13.15 13.49 -4.97
N VAL A 75 -13.18 13.97 -3.72
CA VAL A 75 -12.32 13.42 -2.65
C VAL A 75 -12.84 12.07 -2.18
N ALA A 76 -14.11 11.98 -1.79
CA ALA A 76 -14.68 10.72 -1.33
C ALA A 76 -15.00 9.75 -2.47
N SER A 77 -15.20 10.25 -3.70
CA SER A 77 -15.60 9.44 -4.87
C SER A 77 -16.90 8.66 -4.65
N ILE A 78 -17.87 9.26 -3.93
CA ILE A 78 -19.16 8.65 -3.58
C ILE A 78 -20.26 9.34 -4.40
N PRO A 79 -20.67 8.78 -5.54
CA PRO A 79 -21.74 9.36 -6.35
C PRO A 79 -23.13 9.14 -5.73
N ASN A 80 -23.30 8.10 -4.91
CA ASN A 80 -24.57 7.76 -4.27
C ASN A 80 -24.48 7.90 -2.74
N LEU A 81 -24.78 9.11 -2.24
CA LEU A 81 -24.76 9.39 -0.80
C LEU A 81 -25.78 8.56 0.00
N ALA A 82 -26.88 8.13 -0.61
CA ALA A 82 -27.90 7.34 0.08
C ALA A 82 -27.39 5.97 0.52
N ALA A 83 -26.30 5.47 -0.08
CA ALA A 83 -25.63 4.24 0.34
C ALA A 83 -24.94 4.37 1.71
N LEU A 84 -24.60 5.60 2.14
CA LEU A 84 -23.92 5.87 3.42
C LEU A 84 -24.86 5.85 4.63
N GLY A 85 -26.16 5.65 4.41
CA GLY A 85 -27.19 5.78 5.44
C GLY A 85 -27.90 7.14 5.37
N SER A 86 -28.87 7.34 6.26
CA SER A 86 -29.75 8.52 6.22
C SER A 86 -29.39 9.63 7.22
N ARG A 87 -28.31 9.46 7.99
CA ARG A 87 -27.92 10.41 9.05
C ARG A 87 -26.53 10.97 8.76
N PHE A 88 -26.45 12.28 8.61
CA PHE A 88 -25.22 13.02 8.31
C PHE A 88 -24.92 13.99 9.44
N VAL A 89 -23.69 13.97 9.93
CA VAL A 89 -23.20 14.93 10.91
C VAL A 89 -22.11 15.78 10.26
N LEU A 90 -22.38 17.08 10.09
CA LEU A 90 -21.44 18.05 9.56
C LEU A 90 -20.57 18.56 10.71
N GLN A 91 -19.25 18.42 10.57
CA GLN A 91 -18.27 18.85 11.56
C GLN A 91 -17.02 19.45 10.90
N GLY A 92 -16.13 20.03 11.72
CA GLY A 92 -14.93 20.74 11.30
C GLY A 92 -15.15 22.25 11.18
N GLY A 93 -14.07 23.04 11.31
CA GLY A 93 -14.15 24.51 11.34
C GLY A 93 -14.75 25.15 10.09
N THR A 94 -14.75 24.47 8.95
CA THR A 94 -15.44 24.92 7.73
C THR A 94 -16.94 25.12 7.95
N GLN A 95 -17.55 24.35 8.86
CA GLN A 95 -18.99 24.39 9.14
C GLN A 95 -19.42 25.61 9.97
N ASN A 96 -18.47 26.44 10.43
CA ASN A 96 -18.79 27.77 10.96
C ASN A 96 -19.29 28.73 9.85
N ASN A 97 -19.00 28.44 8.58
CA ASN A 97 -19.48 29.22 7.45
C ASN A 97 -20.85 28.71 6.99
N LEU A 98 -21.91 29.45 7.33
CA LEU A 98 -23.29 29.05 7.03
C LEU A 98 -23.61 28.95 5.53
N ALA A 99 -22.91 29.66 4.66
CA ALA A 99 -23.08 29.50 3.21
C ALA A 99 -22.59 28.13 2.74
N VAL A 100 -21.50 27.63 3.33
CA VAL A 100 -21.00 26.28 3.08
C VAL A 100 -21.95 25.23 3.64
N VAL A 101 -22.40 25.39 4.89
CA VAL A 101 -23.38 24.48 5.51
C VAL A 101 -24.64 24.38 4.64
N LYS A 102 -25.16 25.52 4.18
CA LYS A 102 -26.34 25.57 3.30
C LYS A 102 -26.10 24.81 2.00
N ALA A 103 -24.96 25.02 1.35
CA ALA A 103 -24.59 24.29 0.13
C ALA A 103 -24.50 22.78 0.36
N GLU A 104 -23.88 22.34 1.46
CA GLU A 104 -23.78 20.92 1.83
C GLU A 104 -25.16 20.31 2.12
N VAL A 105 -26.00 20.99 2.91
CA VAL A 105 -27.37 20.55 3.22
C VAL A 105 -28.19 20.38 1.94
N ASP A 106 -28.13 21.36 1.04
CA ASP A 106 -28.87 21.31 -0.22
C ASP A 106 -28.37 20.19 -1.14
N PHE A 107 -27.04 20.01 -1.22
CA PHE A 107 -26.45 18.92 -1.97
C PHE A 107 -26.91 17.55 -1.45
N ILE A 108 -26.79 17.31 -0.14
CA ILE A 108 -27.20 16.05 0.50
C ILE A 108 -28.70 15.80 0.28
N ARG A 109 -29.57 16.78 0.55
CA ARG A 109 -31.01 16.63 0.30
C ARG A 109 -31.33 16.31 -1.16
N ASN A 110 -30.64 16.96 -2.10
CA ASN A 110 -30.82 16.70 -3.52
C ASN A 110 -30.42 15.28 -3.92
N SER A 111 -29.33 14.75 -3.36
CA SER A 111 -28.89 13.35 -3.59
C SER A 111 -29.90 12.30 -3.11
N PHE A 112 -30.78 12.64 -2.17
CA PHE A 112 -31.78 11.72 -1.62
C PHE A 112 -33.13 11.76 -2.36
N ARG A 113 -33.35 12.70 -3.29
CA ARG A 113 -34.62 12.82 -4.03
C ARG A 113 -35.01 11.54 -4.75
N ALA A 114 -34.06 10.88 -5.41
CA ALA A 114 -34.29 9.64 -6.14
C ALA A 114 -34.62 8.45 -5.21
N ALA A 115 -34.12 8.48 -3.97
CA ALA A 115 -34.39 7.46 -2.97
C ALA A 115 -35.74 7.64 -2.25
N GLY A 116 -36.43 8.77 -2.45
CA GLY A 116 -37.72 9.07 -1.81
C GLY A 116 -37.65 9.21 -0.29
N ARG A 117 -36.46 9.42 0.28
CA ARG A 117 -36.23 9.54 1.74
C ARG A 117 -35.69 10.94 2.07
N GLN A 118 -35.97 11.42 3.27
CA GLN A 118 -35.36 12.66 3.78
C GLN A 118 -34.17 12.31 4.68
N PRO A 119 -32.97 12.83 4.40
CA PRO A 119 -31.82 12.63 5.28
C PRO A 119 -31.93 13.51 6.54
N GLU A 120 -31.55 12.96 7.68
CA GLU A 120 -31.30 13.71 8.91
C GLU A 120 -29.90 14.33 8.80
N ILE A 121 -29.84 15.67 8.76
CA ILE A 121 -28.58 16.41 8.66
C ILE A 121 -28.43 17.25 9.91
N ILE A 122 -27.36 17.00 10.66
CA ILE A 122 -27.06 17.66 11.93
C ILE A 122 -25.73 18.41 11.76
N VAL A 123 -25.72 19.70 12.09
CA VAL A 123 -24.45 20.42 12.27
C VAL A 123 -24.04 20.23 13.72
N HIS A 124 -22.84 19.70 13.94
CA HIS A 124 -22.32 19.50 15.30
C HIS A 124 -22.22 20.86 16.02
N GLU A 125 -22.79 20.97 17.22
CA GLU A 125 -22.86 22.24 17.98
C GLU A 125 -21.47 22.88 18.15
N HIS A 126 -20.48 22.06 18.49
CA HIS A 126 -19.06 22.45 18.58
C HIS A 126 -18.26 21.94 17.38
N CYS A 127 -18.67 22.30 16.17
CA CYS A 127 -18.07 21.76 14.93
C CYS A 127 -16.57 22.08 14.81
N GLY A 128 -16.10 23.21 15.34
CA GLY A 128 -14.67 23.57 15.37
C GLY A 128 -13.85 22.74 16.37
N GLU A 129 -14.47 22.34 17.47
CA GLU A 129 -13.84 21.69 18.62
C GLU A 129 -14.08 20.18 18.65
N SER A 130 -14.83 19.61 17.69
CA SER A 130 -15.22 18.20 17.68
C SER A 130 -14.02 17.24 17.78
N GLY A 131 -12.89 17.58 17.15
CA GLY A 131 -11.65 16.82 17.27
C GLY A 131 -11.08 16.80 18.70
N ALA A 132 -11.15 17.94 19.42
CA ALA A 132 -10.71 18.02 20.82
C ALA A 132 -11.64 17.23 21.75
N ILE A 133 -12.95 17.27 21.49
CA ILE A 133 -13.93 16.45 22.21
C ILE A 133 -13.65 14.96 22.00
N GLY A 134 -13.37 14.55 20.76
CA GLY A 134 -12.99 13.17 20.43
C GLY A 134 -11.72 12.70 21.16
N ALA A 135 -10.68 13.55 21.20
CA ALA A 135 -9.45 13.26 21.93
C ALA A 135 -9.69 13.11 23.45
N ALA A 136 -10.56 13.95 24.03
CA ALA A 136 -10.94 13.85 25.44
C ALA A 136 -11.69 12.54 25.74
N GLN A 137 -12.63 12.14 24.87
CA GLN A 137 -13.34 10.86 25.00
C GLN A 137 -12.40 9.65 24.88
N GLU A 138 -11.45 9.68 23.95
CA GLU A 138 -10.46 8.62 23.82
C GLU A 138 -9.55 8.55 25.05
N SER A 139 -9.09 9.69 25.56
CA SER A 139 -8.30 9.75 26.78
C SER A 139 -9.05 9.16 27.98
N LEU A 140 -10.35 9.44 28.10
CA LEU A 140 -11.21 8.86 29.14
C LEU A 140 -11.35 7.34 28.98
N ARG A 141 -11.49 6.83 27.75
CA ARG A 141 -11.53 5.39 27.45
C ARG A 141 -10.24 4.71 27.88
N LEU A 142 -9.10 5.26 27.48
CA LEU A 142 -7.78 4.73 27.83
C LEU A 142 -7.56 4.71 29.35
N TRP A 143 -7.96 5.78 30.05
CA TRP A 143 -7.92 5.84 31.51
C TRP A 143 -8.78 4.78 32.18
N ARG A 144 -10.01 4.57 31.68
CA ARG A 144 -10.90 3.49 32.16
C ARG A 144 -10.32 2.10 31.93
N ASN A 145 -9.50 1.94 30.89
CA ASN A 145 -8.76 0.72 30.59
C ASN A 145 -7.42 0.61 31.38
N GLY A 146 -7.21 1.46 32.38
CA GLY A 146 -6.06 1.40 33.28
C GLY A 146 -4.82 2.18 32.81
N GLN A 147 -4.87 2.92 31.70
CA GLN A 147 -3.75 3.79 31.32
C GLN A 147 -3.68 5.02 32.24
N MET A 148 -2.49 5.27 32.78
CA MET A 148 -2.22 6.44 33.59
C MET A 148 -1.70 7.58 32.73
N THR A 149 -2.16 8.80 33.01
CA THR A 149 -1.70 10.00 32.28
C THR A 149 -0.26 10.35 32.63
N THR A 150 0.52 10.73 31.63
CA THR A 150 1.85 11.35 31.79
C THR A 150 1.78 12.87 31.70
N PHE A 151 0.58 13.44 31.60
CA PHE A 151 0.39 14.88 31.49
C PHE A 151 0.86 15.58 32.76
N VAL A 152 1.76 16.55 32.60
CA VAL A 152 2.38 17.30 33.70
C VAL A 152 1.43 18.27 34.43
N GLY A 153 0.19 18.42 33.96
CA GLY A 153 -0.82 19.30 34.53
C GLY A 153 -0.79 20.72 33.95
N LEU A 154 -1.93 21.41 33.98
CA LEU A 154 -2.09 22.75 33.40
C LEU A 154 -1.22 23.81 34.11
N ASP A 155 -0.99 23.66 35.41
CA ASP A 155 -0.15 24.59 36.18
C ASP A 155 1.33 24.51 35.77
N ALA A 156 1.83 23.30 35.48
CA ALA A 156 3.17 23.12 34.93
C ALA A 156 3.24 23.66 33.50
N VAL A 157 2.23 23.40 32.67
CA VAL A 157 2.17 23.91 31.28
C VAL A 157 2.22 25.44 31.23
N ARG A 158 1.51 26.14 32.12
CA ARG A 158 1.54 27.61 32.21
C ARG A 158 2.92 28.18 32.56
N LYS A 159 3.77 27.37 33.18
CA LYS A 159 5.14 27.74 33.58
C LYS A 159 6.18 27.21 32.59
N ILE A 160 5.76 26.60 31.48
CA ILE A 160 6.69 26.11 30.47
C ILE A 160 7.45 27.30 29.87
N GLU A 161 8.76 27.25 30.00
CA GLU A 161 9.67 28.10 29.27
C GLU A 161 10.49 27.21 28.35
N TYR A 162 10.81 27.71 27.16
CA TYR A 162 11.59 26.94 26.20
C TYR A 162 12.63 27.79 25.48
N ARG A 163 13.72 27.14 25.08
CA ARG A 163 14.73 27.69 24.18
C ARG A 163 14.79 26.84 22.93
N THR A 164 14.78 27.49 21.77
CA THR A 164 15.01 26.81 20.50
C THR A 164 16.42 27.08 19.99
N THR A 165 17.09 26.03 19.52
CA THR A 165 18.41 26.13 18.87
C THR A 165 18.38 25.41 17.53
N ARG A 166 18.78 26.11 16.46
CA ARG A 166 18.89 25.55 15.11
C ARG A 166 20.07 26.19 14.38
N ASN A 167 21.23 25.54 14.41
CA ASN A 167 22.48 26.01 13.80
C ASN A 167 23.41 24.82 13.49
N GLU A 168 24.65 25.06 13.08
CA GLU A 168 25.61 23.98 12.75
C GLU A 168 25.88 23.00 13.91
N ALA A 169 25.74 23.45 15.17
CA ALA A 169 25.90 22.57 16.33
C ALA A 169 24.78 21.51 16.40
N THR A 170 23.61 21.78 15.83
CA THR A 170 22.49 20.83 15.75
C THR A 170 22.50 19.98 14.48
N ARG A 171 23.54 20.06 13.63
CA ARG A 171 23.64 19.21 12.43
C ARG A 171 23.79 17.74 12.80
N CYS A 172 22.94 16.90 12.19
CA CYS A 172 23.03 15.44 12.28
C CYS A 172 24.08 14.95 11.29
N ASN A 173 24.93 13.99 11.68
CA ASN A 173 25.97 13.41 10.80
C ASN A 173 25.86 11.89 10.70
N PHE A 174 24.68 11.32 11.03
CA PHE A 174 24.47 9.86 11.03
C PHE A 174 24.31 9.28 9.62
N CYS A 175 24.08 10.11 8.61
CA CYS A 175 24.00 9.70 7.21
C CYS A 175 24.43 10.85 6.28
N LYS A 176 24.54 10.57 4.98
CA LYS A 176 24.99 11.52 3.96
C LYS A 176 24.11 12.77 3.79
N ASN A 177 22.86 12.74 4.29
CA ASN A 177 21.94 13.87 4.17
C ASN A 177 22.34 15.05 5.07
N ASN A 178 23.14 14.81 6.11
CA ASN A 178 23.67 15.82 7.02
C ASN A 178 22.64 16.88 7.48
N CYS A 179 21.42 16.46 7.85
CA CYS A 179 20.30 17.37 8.06
C CYS A 179 20.47 18.28 9.28
N LEU A 180 19.92 19.50 9.21
CA LEU A 180 19.89 20.44 10.33
C LEU A 180 18.69 20.13 11.24
N ARG A 181 18.92 19.90 12.54
CA ARG A 181 17.87 19.61 13.53
C ARG A 181 17.47 20.86 14.30
N THR A 182 16.28 20.86 14.89
CA THR A 182 15.87 21.90 15.85
C THR A 182 15.83 21.29 17.23
N PHE A 183 16.60 21.83 18.16
CA PHE A 183 16.54 21.43 19.57
C PHE A 183 15.59 22.39 20.29
N ILE A 184 14.67 21.84 21.06
CA ILE A 184 13.74 22.57 21.91
C ILE A 184 14.03 22.12 23.35
N ASP A 185 14.68 22.98 24.12
CA ASP A 185 14.99 22.73 25.52
C ASP A 185 13.85 23.31 26.36
N ILE A 186 13.09 22.46 27.03
CA ILE A 186 11.87 22.79 27.76
C ILE A 186 12.13 22.69 29.26
N ARG A 187 11.60 23.63 30.04
CA ARG A 187 11.57 23.57 31.51
C ARG A 187 10.17 23.86 32.03
N THR A 188 9.81 23.23 33.14
CA THR A 188 8.50 23.38 33.80
C THR A 188 8.55 24.22 35.07
N GLU A 189 9.76 24.57 35.57
CA GLU A 189 9.96 25.47 36.71
C GLU A 189 11.22 26.36 36.52
N PRO A 190 11.20 27.63 36.99
CA PRO A 190 12.34 28.53 36.89
C PRO A 190 13.43 28.20 37.93
N VAL A 191 14.61 27.78 37.47
CA VAL A 191 15.80 27.52 38.31
C VAL A 191 16.71 28.75 38.34
N LYS A 192 17.10 29.20 39.54
CA LYS A 192 17.90 30.43 39.73
C LYS A 192 19.36 30.33 39.27
N ASN A 193 19.93 29.12 39.21
CA ASN A 193 21.32 28.88 38.83
C ASN A 193 21.40 27.93 37.62
N PHE A 194 21.95 28.42 36.52
CA PHE A 194 22.18 27.64 35.31
C PHE A 194 23.46 26.83 35.46
N VAL A 195 23.33 25.55 35.84
CA VAL A 195 24.46 24.61 35.84
C VAL A 195 24.33 23.71 34.61
N PRO A 196 25.32 23.69 33.70
CA PRO A 196 25.33 22.76 32.58
C PRO A 196 25.37 21.32 33.08
N ILE A 197 24.54 20.45 32.50
CA ILE A 197 24.61 19.01 32.75
C ILE A 197 25.89 18.47 32.12
N GLN A 198 26.67 17.66 32.85
CA GLN A 198 27.79 16.92 32.29
C GLN A 198 27.29 15.76 31.42
N LYS A 199 26.78 16.08 30.24
CA LYS A 199 26.54 15.13 29.13
C LYS A 199 27.29 15.66 27.92
N VAL A 200 27.88 14.78 27.10
CA VAL A 200 28.58 15.18 25.87
C VAL A 200 27.54 15.63 24.84
N THR A 201 27.21 16.92 24.82
CA THR A 201 26.32 17.54 23.84
C THR A 201 27.00 18.77 23.23
N LYS A 202 26.78 19.00 21.93
CA LYS A 202 27.26 20.21 21.23
C LYS A 202 26.47 21.46 21.63
N VAL A 203 25.25 21.28 22.13
CA VAL A 203 24.39 22.36 22.63
C VAL A 203 24.18 22.11 24.12
N PRO A 204 24.82 22.88 25.02
CA PRO A 204 24.71 22.66 26.46
C PRO A 204 23.27 22.56 26.92
N LEU A 205 22.95 21.50 27.67
CA LEU A 205 21.66 21.29 28.33
C LEU A 205 21.78 21.76 29.78
N MET A 206 20.87 22.62 30.23
CA MET A 206 20.92 23.16 31.59
C MET A 206 20.18 22.26 32.58
N HIS A 207 20.59 22.28 33.84
CA HIS A 207 19.89 21.54 34.90
C HIS A 207 18.42 21.94 34.98
N GLY A 208 17.51 20.95 34.90
CA GLY A 208 16.06 21.17 34.84
C GLY A 208 15.48 21.30 33.44
N GLU A 209 16.30 21.32 32.38
CA GLU A 209 15.83 21.28 30.99
C GLU A 209 15.66 19.83 30.50
N GLN A 210 14.57 19.59 29.76
CA GLN A 210 14.36 18.40 28.93
C GLN A 210 14.43 18.80 27.46
N ARG A 211 15.22 18.07 26.67
CA ARG A 211 15.40 18.34 25.25
C ARG A 211 14.46 17.52 24.39
N LEU A 212 13.74 18.20 23.50
CA LEU A 212 13.06 17.61 22.35
C LEU A 212 13.84 17.94 21.07
N ILE A 213 14.10 16.93 20.25
CA ILE A 213 14.83 17.09 18.99
C ILE A 213 13.86 16.89 17.83
N ILE A 214 13.54 17.99 17.16
CA ILE A 214 12.77 17.94 15.92
C ILE A 214 13.75 17.62 14.79
N ALA A 215 13.60 16.41 14.25
CA ALA A 215 14.42 15.87 13.17
C ALA A 215 13.53 15.36 12.02
N THR A 216 14.16 15.20 10.85
CA THR A 216 13.50 14.67 9.65
C THR A 216 13.34 13.15 9.66
N CYS A 217 14.00 12.44 10.58
CA CYS A 217 13.92 10.99 10.74
C CYS A 217 14.16 10.57 12.19
N GLU A 218 13.82 9.32 12.52
CA GLU A 218 13.92 8.72 13.85
C GLU A 218 15.38 8.66 14.35
N LYS A 219 16.34 8.41 13.46
CA LYS A 219 17.76 8.43 13.83
C LYS A 219 18.23 9.81 14.27
N GLY A 220 17.61 10.86 13.72
CA GLY A 220 17.98 12.24 14.01
C GLY A 220 17.43 12.76 15.33
N THR A 221 16.54 12.04 16.01
CA THR A 221 15.90 12.47 17.26
C THR A 221 16.82 12.36 18.49
N VAL A 222 18.02 11.81 18.31
CA VAL A 222 19.04 11.65 19.35
C VAL A 222 20.33 12.37 18.97
N GLU A 223 21.13 12.73 19.97
CA GLU A 223 22.42 13.40 19.76
C GLU A 223 23.57 12.42 19.66
N ASP A 224 23.50 11.34 20.43
CA ASP A 224 24.58 10.39 20.60
C ASP A 224 24.49 9.20 19.64
N LEU A 225 25.66 8.67 19.28
CA LEU A 225 25.78 7.52 18.41
C LEU A 225 25.28 6.24 19.07
N GLU A 226 25.47 6.05 20.39
CA GLU A 226 24.98 4.85 21.07
C GLU A 226 23.45 4.85 21.17
N GLU A 227 22.83 5.97 21.58
CA GLU A 227 21.37 6.12 21.55
C GLU A 227 20.79 5.91 20.14
N MET A 228 21.50 6.36 19.09
CA MET A 228 21.08 6.11 17.70
C MET A 228 21.18 4.63 17.32
N LYS A 229 22.23 3.93 17.78
CA LYS A 229 22.36 2.48 17.60
C LYS A 229 21.26 1.72 18.34
N GLU A 230 20.85 2.16 19.54
CA GLU A 230 19.73 1.58 20.28
C GLU A 230 18.41 1.76 19.53
N ILE A 231 18.09 2.97 19.05
CA ILE A 231 16.91 3.22 18.20
C ILE A 231 16.95 2.31 16.97
N LYS A 232 18.11 2.23 16.31
CA LYS A 232 18.29 1.37 15.14
C LYS A 232 18.09 -0.11 15.50
N SER A 233 18.64 -0.58 16.61
CA SER A 233 18.51 -1.96 17.07
C SER A 233 17.05 -2.29 17.41
N GLY A 234 16.31 -1.37 18.04
CA GLY A 234 14.89 -1.54 18.30
C GLY A 234 14.08 -1.64 17.01
N LEU A 235 14.36 -0.78 16.02
CA LEU A 235 13.73 -0.84 14.70
C LEU A 235 14.09 -2.14 13.96
N ASP A 236 15.35 -2.56 13.99
CA ASP A 236 15.80 -3.80 13.34
C ASP A 236 15.13 -5.02 14.01
N HIS A 237 14.98 -5.03 15.35
CA HIS A 237 14.27 -6.08 16.08
C HIS A 237 12.79 -6.18 15.68
N ILE A 238 12.10 -5.04 15.58
CA ILE A 238 10.71 -5.00 15.08
C ILE A 238 10.65 -5.55 13.65
N ARG A 239 11.58 -5.16 12.78
CA ARG A 239 11.59 -5.63 11.39
C ARG A 239 11.82 -7.14 11.27
N ASP A 240 12.65 -7.71 12.14
CA ASP A 240 12.91 -9.15 12.18
C ASP A 240 11.68 -9.94 12.68
N GLN A 241 10.95 -9.41 13.67
CA GLN A 241 9.71 -10.02 14.19
C GLN A 241 8.48 -9.80 13.31
N HIS A 242 8.51 -8.77 12.47
CA HIS A 242 7.40 -8.34 11.62
C HIS A 242 7.89 -8.21 10.18
N PRO A 243 8.05 -9.34 9.45
CA PRO A 243 8.64 -9.31 8.12
C PRO A 243 7.73 -8.56 7.12
N ASN A 244 8.35 -7.70 6.31
CA ASN A 244 7.72 -7.09 5.15
C ASN A 244 8.05 -7.93 3.90
N PHE A 245 7.17 -8.85 3.53
CA PHE A 245 7.38 -9.71 2.37
C PHE A 245 7.38 -8.96 1.03
N VAL A 246 6.85 -7.73 0.99
CA VAL A 246 6.97 -6.87 -0.20
C VAL A 246 8.39 -6.39 -0.40
N ASP A 247 9.06 -5.93 0.67
CA ASP A 247 10.48 -5.54 0.66
C ASP A 247 11.41 -6.75 0.47
N VAL A 248 11.11 -7.88 1.11
CA VAL A 248 11.86 -9.13 0.90
C VAL A 248 11.79 -9.55 -0.57
N ALA A 249 10.59 -9.61 -1.15
CA ALA A 249 10.39 -9.93 -2.55
C ALA A 249 11.08 -8.92 -3.48
N SER A 250 11.01 -7.62 -3.18
CA SER A 250 11.62 -6.57 -4.02
C SER A 250 13.15 -6.68 -4.12
N LYS A 251 13.79 -7.38 -3.18
CA LYS A 251 15.25 -7.61 -3.16
C LYS A 251 15.61 -9.00 -3.67
N GLU A 252 14.90 -10.03 -3.23
CA GLU A 252 15.22 -11.42 -3.54
C GLU A 252 14.95 -11.79 -5.00
N VAL A 253 13.93 -11.20 -5.61
CA VAL A 253 13.53 -11.48 -7.01
C VAL A 253 14.63 -11.19 -8.03
N PHE A 254 15.59 -10.32 -7.68
CA PHE A 254 16.72 -9.92 -8.51
C PHE A 254 18.03 -10.65 -8.21
N ARG A 255 18.04 -11.52 -7.19
CA ARG A 255 19.26 -12.23 -6.80
C ARG A 255 19.65 -13.28 -7.85
N PRO A 256 20.94 -13.63 -7.94
CA PRO A 256 21.40 -14.80 -8.67
C PRO A 256 20.64 -16.06 -8.24
N THR A 257 20.30 -16.88 -9.22
CA THR A 257 19.58 -18.14 -9.01
C THR A 257 20.53 -19.33 -8.82
N ASN A 258 21.79 -19.19 -9.27
CA ASN A 258 22.84 -20.21 -9.23
C ASN A 258 22.40 -21.54 -9.86
N VAL A 259 21.59 -21.47 -10.92
CA VAL A 259 21.13 -22.65 -11.64
C VAL A 259 22.28 -23.38 -12.32
N LYS A 260 22.09 -24.69 -12.55
CA LYS A 260 23.06 -25.51 -13.28
C LYS A 260 23.17 -25.02 -14.73
N LYS A 261 24.41 -24.98 -15.25
CA LYS A 261 24.67 -24.66 -16.65
C LYS A 261 24.14 -25.77 -17.57
N VAL A 262 23.28 -25.42 -18.52
CA VAL A 262 22.67 -26.34 -19.51
C VAL A 262 23.11 -26.04 -20.95
N ALA A 263 23.98 -25.04 -21.11
CA ALA A 263 24.57 -24.64 -22.37
C ALA A 263 25.29 -25.80 -23.08
N ASP A 264 25.22 -25.79 -24.40
CA ASP A 264 25.95 -26.73 -25.24
C ASP A 264 27.47 -26.62 -24.98
N GLN A 265 28.18 -27.74 -25.10
CA GLN A 265 29.64 -27.71 -25.11
C GLN A 265 30.12 -26.95 -26.35
N ILE A 266 31.11 -26.06 -26.16
CA ILE A 266 31.68 -25.29 -27.26
C ILE A 266 32.45 -26.25 -28.17
N PRO A 267 32.05 -26.43 -29.44
CA PRO A 267 32.75 -27.33 -30.35
C PRO A 267 34.21 -26.91 -30.57
N SER A 268 35.13 -27.88 -30.60
CA SER A 268 36.57 -27.62 -30.81
C SER A 268 36.94 -27.34 -32.28
N ARG A 269 36.06 -27.70 -33.23
CA ARG A 269 36.25 -27.51 -34.68
C ARG A 269 34.96 -26.98 -35.31
N ALA A 270 35.08 -26.04 -36.23
CA ALA A 270 33.97 -25.52 -37.03
C ALA A 270 34.39 -25.33 -38.49
N TRP A 271 33.67 -26.00 -39.39
CA TRP A 271 33.95 -26.00 -40.83
C TRP A 271 33.08 -25.03 -41.62
N THR A 272 31.93 -24.61 -41.08
CA THR A 272 31.03 -23.63 -41.73
C THR A 272 31.15 -22.25 -41.09
N LYS A 273 30.86 -21.19 -41.87
CA LYS A 273 30.83 -19.80 -41.38
C LYS A 273 29.87 -19.63 -40.19
N MET A 274 28.66 -20.19 -40.31
CA MET A 274 27.66 -20.15 -39.24
C MET A 274 28.12 -20.84 -37.95
N ALA A 275 28.84 -21.98 -38.05
CA ALA A 275 29.38 -22.66 -36.87
C ALA A 275 30.49 -21.83 -36.19
N LYS A 276 31.34 -21.16 -36.98
CA LYS A 276 32.38 -20.25 -36.44
C LYS A 276 31.77 -19.05 -35.73
N GLU A 277 30.76 -18.41 -36.33
CA GLU A 277 30.02 -17.29 -35.71
C GLU A 277 29.33 -17.71 -34.43
N ARG A 278 28.65 -18.87 -34.42
CA ARG A 278 28.04 -19.44 -33.21
C ARG A 278 29.06 -19.65 -32.10
N ILE A 279 30.22 -20.26 -32.39
CA ILE A 279 31.28 -20.47 -31.40
C ILE A 279 31.75 -19.15 -30.79
N ALA A 280 31.94 -18.11 -31.61
CA ALA A 280 32.36 -16.80 -31.12
C ALA A 280 31.31 -16.21 -30.15
N LEU A 281 30.01 -16.33 -30.47
CA LEU A 281 28.93 -15.90 -29.56
C LEU A 281 28.91 -16.71 -28.26
N MET A 282 29.06 -18.04 -28.35
CA MET A 282 29.12 -18.94 -27.19
C MET A 282 30.29 -18.60 -26.24
N GLN A 283 31.47 -18.34 -26.80
CA GLN A 283 32.66 -17.95 -26.04
C GLN A 283 32.50 -16.59 -25.36
N ASN A 284 31.70 -15.68 -25.95
CA ASN A 284 31.49 -14.34 -25.42
C ASN A 284 30.45 -14.29 -24.28
N ARG A 285 29.64 -15.34 -24.06
CA ARG A 285 28.55 -15.34 -23.05
C ARG A 285 29.02 -14.94 -21.65
N GLY A 286 30.21 -15.39 -21.23
CA GLY A 286 30.77 -15.07 -19.92
C GLY A 286 31.17 -13.59 -19.74
N LYS A 287 31.38 -12.86 -20.83
CA LYS A 287 31.69 -11.42 -20.83
C LYS A 287 30.49 -10.54 -21.16
N LEU A 288 29.39 -11.14 -21.64
CA LEU A 288 28.19 -10.42 -22.04
C LEU A 288 27.52 -9.77 -20.84
N ARG A 289 27.26 -8.46 -20.93
CA ARG A 289 26.56 -7.69 -19.89
C ARG A 289 25.19 -7.24 -20.37
N ILE A 290 24.17 -7.62 -19.62
CA ILE A 290 22.76 -7.40 -19.93
C ILE A 290 22.17 -6.44 -18.90
N GLY A 291 21.73 -5.26 -19.34
CA GLY A 291 20.97 -4.31 -18.53
C GLY A 291 19.48 -4.65 -18.55
N ILE A 292 18.83 -4.71 -17.40
CA ILE A 292 17.38 -4.97 -17.29
C ILE A 292 16.75 -3.86 -16.43
N PRO A 293 15.76 -3.09 -16.94
CA PRO A 293 15.14 -2.05 -16.15
C PRO A 293 14.27 -2.67 -15.05
N ARG A 294 14.46 -2.19 -13.82
CA ARG A 294 13.78 -2.69 -12.61
C ARG A 294 12.36 -2.12 -12.50
N VAL A 295 11.48 -2.52 -13.42
CA VAL A 295 10.13 -1.94 -13.57
C VAL A 295 9.08 -3.01 -13.91
N LEU A 296 7.80 -2.67 -13.72
CA LEU A 296 6.65 -3.46 -14.19
C LEU A 296 6.71 -4.92 -13.71
N ASN A 297 6.43 -5.88 -14.60
CA ASN A 297 6.40 -7.32 -14.29
C ASN A 297 7.79 -7.95 -14.12
N ILE A 298 8.89 -7.20 -14.27
CA ILE A 298 10.21 -7.72 -13.91
C ILE A 298 10.26 -8.07 -12.41
N TYR A 299 9.51 -7.36 -11.56
CA TYR A 299 9.32 -7.69 -10.14
C TYR A 299 8.62 -9.05 -9.89
N THR A 300 8.17 -9.75 -10.93
CA THR A 300 7.70 -11.14 -10.86
C THR A 300 8.63 -12.09 -11.59
N TYR A 301 9.06 -11.73 -12.80
CA TYR A 301 9.74 -12.67 -13.71
C TYR A 301 11.27 -12.58 -13.72
N ALA A 302 11.89 -11.70 -12.91
CA ALA A 302 13.35 -11.65 -12.81
C ALA A 302 14.02 -13.01 -12.49
N PRO A 303 13.49 -13.88 -11.60
CA PRO A 303 14.08 -15.19 -11.33
C PRO A 303 14.09 -16.09 -12.58
N LEU A 304 13.05 -16.00 -13.42
CA LEU A 304 12.99 -16.72 -14.69
C LEU A 304 14.11 -16.29 -15.62
N PHE A 305 14.27 -14.97 -15.80
CA PHE A 305 15.30 -14.44 -16.69
C PHE A 305 16.71 -14.67 -16.15
N ASN A 306 16.92 -14.53 -14.84
CA ASN A 306 18.18 -14.87 -14.18
C ASN A 306 18.54 -16.33 -14.42
N GLY A 307 17.63 -17.26 -14.13
CA GLY A 307 17.84 -18.68 -14.39
C GLY A 307 18.11 -18.97 -15.87
N TYR A 308 17.39 -18.33 -16.79
CA TYR A 308 17.62 -18.48 -18.22
C TYR A 308 19.04 -18.05 -18.63
N PHE A 309 19.47 -16.84 -18.27
CA PHE A 309 20.79 -16.32 -18.66
C PHE A 309 21.96 -17.04 -17.96
N GLU A 310 21.83 -17.31 -16.67
CA GLU A 310 22.84 -18.03 -15.88
C GLU A 310 23.04 -19.45 -16.43
N SER A 311 21.94 -20.16 -16.73
CA SER A 311 22.01 -21.53 -17.29
C SER A 311 22.70 -21.58 -18.66
N LEU A 312 22.69 -20.48 -19.41
CA LEU A 312 23.36 -20.32 -20.71
C LEU A 312 24.84 -19.91 -20.58
N GLY A 313 25.30 -19.60 -19.38
CA GLY A 313 26.68 -19.23 -19.07
C GLY A 313 26.96 -17.72 -19.04
N VAL A 314 25.93 -16.88 -18.93
CA VAL A 314 26.09 -15.47 -18.55
C VAL A 314 26.40 -15.41 -17.06
N GLN A 315 27.42 -14.66 -16.67
CA GLN A 315 27.77 -14.53 -15.26
C GLN A 315 26.71 -13.72 -14.50
N PRO A 316 26.31 -14.13 -13.28
CA PRO A 316 25.26 -13.42 -12.53
C PRO A 316 25.54 -11.92 -12.32
N GLU A 317 26.80 -11.53 -12.06
CA GLU A 317 27.22 -10.13 -11.90
C GLU A 317 27.13 -9.29 -13.19
N ASN A 318 26.94 -9.95 -14.34
CA ASN A 318 26.75 -9.31 -15.62
C ASN A 318 25.27 -9.13 -15.99
N ILE A 319 24.35 -9.63 -15.17
CA ILE A 319 22.92 -9.30 -15.24
C ILE A 319 22.67 -8.08 -14.34
N VAL A 320 22.56 -6.92 -14.96
CA VAL A 320 22.62 -5.62 -14.28
C VAL A 320 21.24 -4.98 -14.28
N TYR A 321 20.66 -4.80 -13.09
CA TYR A 321 19.42 -4.07 -12.95
C TYR A 321 19.66 -2.57 -12.77
N SER A 322 18.71 -1.73 -13.21
CA SER A 322 18.69 -0.32 -12.79
C SER A 322 18.44 -0.19 -11.29
N ASP A 323 18.73 0.99 -10.76
CA ASP A 323 18.47 1.29 -9.34
C ASP A 323 16.96 1.27 -9.03
N TYR A 324 16.61 1.19 -7.75
CA TYR A 324 15.22 1.38 -7.30
C TYR A 324 14.73 2.78 -7.64
N THR A 325 13.41 2.92 -7.83
CA THR A 325 12.82 4.21 -8.14
C THR A 325 13.09 5.20 -7.00
N SER A 326 13.56 6.40 -7.36
CA SER A 326 13.78 7.53 -6.44
C SER A 326 13.39 8.82 -7.15
N SER A 327 13.15 9.89 -6.40
CA SER A 327 12.86 11.20 -6.97
C SER A 327 14.00 11.69 -7.86
N GLU A 328 15.25 11.38 -7.50
CA GLU A 328 16.45 11.69 -8.28
C GLU A 328 16.48 10.91 -9.60
N LEU A 329 16.24 9.59 -9.54
CA LEU A 329 16.18 8.73 -10.74
C LEU A 329 15.09 9.20 -11.69
N TYR A 330 13.89 9.50 -11.18
CA TYR A 330 12.77 9.97 -11.98
C TYR A 330 13.09 11.31 -12.65
N ARG A 331 13.53 12.31 -11.88
CA ARG A 331 13.87 13.64 -12.42
C ARG A 331 14.97 13.58 -13.48
N ALA A 332 15.95 12.69 -13.33
CA ALA A 332 17.04 12.55 -14.29
C ALA A 332 16.58 12.03 -15.66
N GLY A 333 15.53 11.21 -15.71
CA GLY A 333 15.03 10.61 -16.95
C GLY A 333 13.71 11.17 -17.50
N ALA A 334 12.97 11.93 -16.70
CA ALA A 334 11.61 12.37 -17.04
C ALA A 334 11.52 13.29 -18.27
N SER A 335 12.60 14.00 -18.63
CA SER A 335 12.60 14.96 -19.75
C SER A 335 12.44 14.35 -21.14
N ARG A 336 12.57 13.03 -21.28
CA ARG A 336 12.47 12.32 -22.58
C ARG A 336 11.05 11.83 -22.92
N GLY A 337 10.07 12.04 -22.04
CA GLY A 337 8.69 11.58 -22.25
C GLY A 337 7.82 12.59 -23.03
N ALA A 338 7.16 12.14 -24.09
CA ALA A 338 6.21 12.95 -24.87
C ALA A 338 4.72 12.66 -24.55
N ILE A 339 4.44 11.56 -23.84
CA ILE A 339 3.10 11.10 -23.44
C ILE A 339 3.13 10.91 -21.92
N ASP A 340 2.04 11.25 -21.24
CA ASP A 340 1.89 11.08 -19.78
C ASP A 340 1.00 9.86 -19.45
N PRO A 341 1.57 8.63 -19.44
CA PRO A 341 0.87 7.40 -19.06
C PRO A 341 0.76 7.27 -17.53
N CYS A 342 0.36 6.10 -17.04
CA CYS A 342 0.38 5.82 -15.60
C CYS A 342 1.80 5.90 -15.01
N PHE A 343 1.90 6.19 -13.72
CA PHE A 343 3.19 6.39 -13.03
C PHE A 343 4.18 5.21 -13.20
N PRO A 344 3.78 3.93 -13.10
CA PRO A 344 4.69 2.81 -13.30
C PRO A 344 5.24 2.71 -14.74
N ALA A 345 4.48 3.15 -15.74
CA ALA A 345 4.92 3.15 -17.12
C ALA A 345 5.89 4.31 -17.41
N LYS A 346 5.61 5.50 -16.87
CA LYS A 346 6.43 6.69 -17.12
C LYS A 346 7.84 6.58 -16.55
N ILE A 347 8.01 5.87 -15.42
CA ILE A 347 9.34 5.62 -14.86
C ILE A 347 10.21 4.72 -15.74
N GLY A 348 9.62 3.93 -16.66
CA GLY A 348 10.36 3.05 -17.58
C GLY A 348 11.47 3.78 -18.34
N ILE A 349 11.19 5.01 -18.79
CA ILE A 349 12.17 5.89 -19.45
C ILE A 349 13.34 6.20 -18.50
N SER A 350 13.03 6.51 -17.24
CA SER A 350 14.02 6.87 -16.22
C SER A 350 14.89 5.69 -15.82
N HIS A 351 14.35 4.47 -15.78
CA HIS A 351 15.15 3.27 -15.52
C HIS A 351 16.08 2.92 -16.69
N VAL A 352 15.66 3.10 -17.94
CA VAL A 352 16.56 2.93 -19.09
C VAL A 352 17.61 4.04 -19.14
N TYR A 353 17.25 5.28 -18.81
CA TYR A 353 18.19 6.37 -18.63
C TYR A 353 19.26 6.02 -17.58
N ASN A 354 18.85 5.50 -16.42
CA ASN A 354 19.77 5.03 -15.37
C ASN A 354 20.70 3.92 -15.88
N LEU A 355 20.20 2.94 -16.64
CA LEU A 355 21.06 1.90 -17.24
C LEU A 355 22.15 2.49 -18.15
N ILE A 356 21.81 3.50 -18.97
CA ILE A 356 22.76 4.10 -19.91
C ILE A 356 23.72 5.05 -19.18
N GLN A 357 23.19 6.01 -18.43
CA GLN A 357 23.99 7.11 -17.89
C GLN A 357 24.75 6.75 -16.61
N GLU A 358 24.24 5.80 -15.83
CA GLU A 358 24.88 5.36 -14.58
C GLU A 358 25.58 4.01 -14.74
N LYS A 359 24.89 2.98 -15.25
CA LYS A 359 25.44 1.62 -15.26
C LYS A 359 26.43 1.42 -16.43
N HIS A 360 26.02 1.75 -17.64
CA HIS A 360 26.84 1.60 -18.86
C HIS A 360 28.08 2.49 -18.82
N ARG A 361 27.94 3.74 -18.36
CA ARG A 361 29.09 4.66 -18.18
C ARG A 361 30.17 4.12 -17.24
N LYS A 362 29.79 3.41 -16.16
CA LYS A 362 30.73 2.81 -15.20
C LYS A 362 31.38 1.55 -15.74
N LYS A 363 30.57 0.68 -16.36
CA LYS A 363 31.04 -0.54 -17.04
C LYS A 363 30.12 -0.75 -18.24
N PRO A 364 30.64 -0.89 -19.48
CA PRO A 364 29.79 -0.99 -20.67
C PRO A 364 28.81 -2.17 -20.64
N LEU A 365 27.54 -1.89 -20.90
CA LEU A 365 26.51 -2.89 -21.20
C LEU A 365 26.57 -3.25 -22.69
N ASN A 366 26.29 -4.51 -23.03
CA ASN A 366 26.19 -4.95 -24.43
C ASN A 366 24.75 -4.94 -24.92
N VAL A 367 23.82 -5.28 -24.02
CA VAL A 367 22.39 -5.41 -24.32
C VAL A 367 21.59 -4.72 -23.23
N ILE A 368 20.52 -4.03 -23.60
CA ILE A 368 19.41 -3.71 -22.68
C ILE A 368 18.24 -4.61 -23.06
N PHE A 369 17.82 -5.45 -22.12
CA PHE A 369 16.68 -6.35 -22.26
C PHE A 369 15.48 -5.79 -21.51
N PHE A 370 14.45 -5.40 -22.24
CA PHE A 370 13.19 -4.90 -21.68
C PHE A 370 12.02 -5.58 -22.39
N PRO A 371 11.55 -6.75 -21.92
CA PRO A 371 10.51 -7.52 -22.60
C PRO A 371 9.13 -6.88 -22.50
N MET A 372 8.34 -7.05 -23.55
CA MET A 372 6.92 -6.73 -23.60
C MET A 372 6.10 -7.94 -23.12
N TYR A 373 5.18 -7.73 -22.19
CA TYR A 373 4.37 -8.78 -21.60
C TYR A 373 3.02 -8.86 -22.31
N ASP A 374 2.67 -10.01 -22.91
CA ASP A 374 1.37 -10.21 -23.57
C ASP A 374 0.39 -10.98 -22.65
N VAL A 375 0.71 -12.25 -22.38
CA VAL A 375 -0.07 -13.12 -21.48
C VAL A 375 0.80 -13.53 -20.31
N LEU A 376 0.26 -13.42 -19.10
CA LEU A 376 0.94 -13.74 -17.86
C LEU A 376 0.54 -15.13 -17.36
N HIS A 377 1.44 -15.75 -16.59
CA HIS A 377 1.13 -16.96 -15.84
C HIS A 377 0.18 -16.63 -14.68
N SER A 378 -0.81 -17.49 -14.44
CA SER A 378 -1.77 -17.35 -13.34
C SER A 378 -2.16 -18.73 -12.80
N PRO A 379 -2.17 -18.93 -11.47
CA PRO A 379 -2.72 -20.14 -10.86
C PRO A 379 -4.25 -20.13 -10.79
N LEU A 380 -4.90 -18.97 -10.99
CA LEU A 380 -6.35 -18.84 -10.92
C LEU A 380 -7.05 -19.59 -12.06
N VAL A 381 -8.23 -20.13 -11.75
CA VAL A 381 -9.02 -20.98 -12.66
C VAL A 381 -10.26 -20.24 -13.17
N LYS A 382 -10.86 -20.76 -14.25
CA LYS A 382 -12.09 -20.21 -14.87
C LYS A 382 -11.99 -18.72 -15.25
N LEU A 383 -10.80 -18.28 -15.61
CA LEU A 383 -10.57 -16.93 -16.11
C LEU A 383 -10.95 -16.85 -17.59
N THR A 384 -11.47 -15.69 -18.01
CA THR A 384 -11.65 -15.39 -19.43
C THR A 384 -10.31 -15.10 -20.12
N GLY A 385 -9.33 -14.58 -19.37
CA GLY A 385 -7.96 -14.38 -19.85
C GLY A 385 -6.97 -14.05 -18.73
N SER A 386 -5.68 -14.07 -19.06
CA SER A 386 -4.59 -13.67 -18.16
C SER A 386 -3.65 -12.66 -18.82
N ASN A 387 -4.20 -11.79 -19.66
CA ASN A 387 -3.43 -10.78 -20.38
C ASN A 387 -2.80 -9.76 -19.40
N ALA A 388 -1.63 -9.29 -19.77
CA ALA A 388 -1.01 -8.13 -19.12
C ALA A 388 -1.79 -6.86 -19.44
N CYS A 389 -1.52 -5.80 -18.68
CA CYS A 389 -2.03 -4.47 -19.00
C CYS A 389 -1.44 -4.00 -20.36
N PRO A 390 -2.23 -3.50 -21.32
CA PRO A 390 -1.72 -3.00 -22.60
C PRO A 390 -0.65 -1.91 -22.44
N THR A 391 -0.76 -1.07 -21.41
CA THR A 391 0.28 -0.07 -21.09
C THR A 391 1.59 -0.75 -20.71
N VAL A 392 1.55 -1.84 -19.92
CA VAL A 392 2.73 -2.64 -19.59
C VAL A 392 3.31 -3.28 -20.84
N THR A 393 2.48 -3.84 -21.70
CA THR A 393 2.89 -4.45 -22.98
C THR A 393 3.60 -3.44 -23.88
N ALA A 394 3.06 -2.22 -24.02
CA ALA A 394 3.59 -1.22 -24.93
C ALA A 394 4.78 -0.41 -24.36
N THR A 395 4.95 -0.36 -23.03
CA THR A 395 5.97 0.49 -22.38
C THR A 395 7.38 0.27 -22.95
N PRO A 396 7.89 -0.97 -23.15
CA PRO A 396 9.22 -1.16 -23.69
C PRO A 396 9.43 -0.56 -25.08
N GLU A 397 8.41 -0.57 -25.94
CA GLU A 397 8.48 0.04 -27.27
C GLU A 397 8.36 1.57 -27.19
N THR A 398 7.49 2.09 -26.33
CA THR A 398 7.40 3.54 -26.08
C THR A 398 8.72 4.10 -25.52
N VAL A 399 9.36 3.37 -24.61
CA VAL A 399 10.67 3.73 -24.05
C VAL A 399 11.72 3.68 -25.14
N LYS A 400 11.77 2.62 -25.97
CA LYS A 400 12.68 2.55 -27.11
C LYS A 400 12.56 3.78 -28.01
N ALA A 401 11.34 4.13 -28.39
CA ALA A 401 11.07 5.30 -29.23
C ALA A 401 11.59 6.61 -28.59
N ALA A 402 11.47 6.78 -27.27
CA ALA A 402 12.00 7.95 -26.56
C ALA A 402 13.54 8.08 -26.61
N PHE A 403 14.25 6.97 -26.86
CA PHE A 403 15.71 6.93 -27.00
C PHE A 403 16.20 6.80 -28.44
N THR A 404 15.29 6.76 -29.43
CA THR A 404 15.64 6.66 -30.86
C THR A 404 15.02 7.74 -31.74
N LYS A 405 14.03 8.51 -31.24
CA LYS A 405 13.29 9.49 -32.04
C LYS A 405 14.15 10.68 -32.51
N GLU A 406 14.92 11.28 -31.60
CA GLU A 406 15.79 12.43 -31.92
C GLU A 406 17.16 11.97 -32.39
N ASN A 407 17.73 10.99 -31.68
CA ASN A 407 19.00 10.35 -31.98
C ASN A 407 18.94 8.90 -31.48
N ASP A 408 19.68 7.98 -32.10
CA ASP A 408 19.75 6.59 -31.66
C ASP A 408 20.79 6.44 -30.54
N VAL A 409 20.34 6.70 -29.31
CA VAL A 409 21.19 6.64 -28.12
C VAL A 409 21.77 5.24 -27.91
N PHE A 410 21.04 4.19 -28.32
CA PHE A 410 21.51 2.81 -28.17
C PHE A 410 22.66 2.52 -29.13
N ALA A 411 22.55 2.91 -30.40
CA ALA A 411 23.62 2.77 -31.38
C ALA A 411 24.86 3.59 -31.02
N GLU A 412 24.69 4.83 -30.55
CA GLU A 412 25.79 5.70 -30.09
C GLU A 412 26.61 5.06 -28.97
N HIS A 413 25.97 4.30 -28.08
CA HIS A 413 26.61 3.62 -26.96
C HIS A 413 26.98 2.16 -27.27
N ASN A 414 26.79 1.69 -28.51
CA ASN A 414 26.99 0.30 -28.92
C ASN A 414 26.25 -0.71 -28.02
N VAL A 415 25.01 -0.37 -27.66
CA VAL A 415 24.12 -1.20 -26.84
C VAL A 415 22.98 -1.70 -27.72
N LYS A 416 22.73 -3.02 -27.73
CA LYS A 416 21.56 -3.57 -28.42
C LYS A 416 20.33 -3.50 -27.51
N TYR A 417 19.24 -2.90 -27.99
CA TYR A 417 17.96 -2.92 -27.27
C TYR A 417 17.12 -4.12 -27.72
N ILE A 418 16.75 -5.01 -26.79
CA ILE A 418 15.99 -6.24 -27.05
C ILE A 418 14.69 -6.21 -26.23
N ASN A 419 13.57 -6.15 -26.93
CA ASN A 419 12.24 -6.05 -26.33
C ASN A 419 11.22 -7.00 -26.98
N PRO A 420 11.40 -8.33 -26.90
CA PRO A 420 10.45 -9.27 -27.47
C PRO A 420 9.10 -9.18 -26.77
N VAL A 421 8.03 -9.49 -27.50
CA VAL A 421 6.73 -9.82 -26.91
C VAL A 421 6.79 -11.25 -26.38
N LEU A 422 6.40 -11.45 -25.13
CA LEU A 422 6.47 -12.73 -24.44
C LEU A 422 5.09 -13.19 -23.93
N ASN A 423 4.76 -14.45 -24.23
CA ASN A 423 3.59 -15.14 -23.71
C ASN A 423 4.02 -16.17 -22.66
N PHE A 424 3.69 -15.96 -21.38
CA PHE A 424 4.12 -16.82 -20.27
C PHE A 424 3.17 -18.00 -20.02
N ALA A 425 2.02 -18.06 -20.71
CA ALA A 425 1.05 -19.15 -20.59
C ALA A 425 1.34 -20.28 -21.59
N ASP A 426 1.71 -19.95 -22.83
CA ASP A 426 2.11 -20.92 -23.85
C ASP A 426 3.63 -21.13 -23.84
N ARG A 427 4.04 -22.27 -23.28
CA ARG A 427 5.45 -22.61 -23.10
C ARG A 427 6.23 -22.74 -24.41
N LYS A 428 5.59 -23.19 -25.49
CA LYS A 428 6.23 -23.37 -26.80
C LYS A 428 6.38 -22.02 -27.50
N LEU A 429 5.35 -21.19 -27.46
CA LEU A 429 5.41 -19.84 -27.99
C LEU A 429 6.46 -18.99 -27.26
N PHE A 430 6.52 -19.07 -25.92
CA PHE A 430 7.56 -18.42 -25.12
C PHE A 430 8.96 -18.82 -25.57
N ALA A 431 9.21 -20.13 -25.72
CA ALA A 431 10.51 -20.66 -26.13
C ALA A 431 10.91 -20.17 -27.52
N TYR A 432 9.97 -20.15 -28.47
CA TYR A 432 10.19 -19.57 -29.80
C TYR A 432 10.52 -18.08 -29.74
N GLN A 433 9.74 -17.28 -29.01
CA GLN A 433 9.96 -15.83 -28.87
C GLN A 433 11.32 -15.51 -28.24
N MET A 434 11.71 -16.26 -27.21
CA MET A 434 13.03 -16.13 -26.57
C MET A 434 14.16 -16.56 -27.50
N LEU A 435 14.00 -17.64 -28.27
CA LEU A 435 14.99 -18.03 -29.27
C LEU A 435 15.18 -16.95 -30.31
N GLN A 436 14.10 -16.39 -30.88
CA GLN A 436 14.18 -15.30 -31.87
C GLN A 436 14.90 -14.07 -31.30
N ALA A 437 14.63 -13.73 -30.03
CA ALA A 437 15.27 -12.59 -29.38
C ALA A 437 16.77 -12.78 -29.15
N TRP A 438 17.19 -13.99 -28.77
CA TRP A 438 18.53 -14.24 -28.20
C TRP A 438 19.46 -15.06 -29.08
N GLN A 439 18.97 -15.77 -30.09
CA GLN A 439 19.80 -16.64 -30.94
C GLN A 439 20.96 -15.88 -31.58
N GLY A 440 20.70 -14.68 -32.14
CA GLY A 440 21.74 -13.85 -32.77
C GLY A 440 22.71 -13.18 -31.80
N VAL A 441 22.51 -13.31 -30.49
CA VAL A 441 23.36 -12.70 -29.44
C VAL A 441 24.11 -13.76 -28.65
N LEU A 442 23.46 -14.88 -28.37
CA LEU A 442 24.00 -15.98 -27.57
C LEU A 442 24.44 -17.19 -28.41
N GLY A 443 24.09 -17.25 -29.70
CA GLY A 443 24.42 -18.39 -30.57
C GLY A 443 23.68 -19.67 -30.18
N LEU A 444 22.37 -19.57 -29.92
CA LEU A 444 21.55 -20.68 -29.41
C LEU A 444 21.14 -21.69 -30.49
N SER A 445 21.06 -22.97 -30.12
CA SER A 445 20.23 -23.97 -30.82
C SER A 445 18.83 -23.98 -30.19
N GLN A 446 17.85 -24.55 -30.90
CA GLN A 446 16.51 -24.77 -30.36
C GLN A 446 16.56 -25.60 -29.07
N GLU A 447 17.25 -26.74 -29.10
CA GLU A 447 17.36 -27.66 -27.96
C GLU A 447 18.06 -27.03 -26.75
N GLU A 448 19.12 -26.25 -26.96
CA GLU A 448 19.80 -25.52 -25.89
C GLU A 448 18.89 -24.46 -25.27
N ASN A 449 18.16 -23.71 -26.11
CA ASN A 449 17.19 -22.74 -25.64
C ASN A 449 16.11 -23.42 -24.80
N ASP A 450 15.52 -24.51 -25.27
CA ASP A 450 14.44 -25.20 -24.56
C ASP A 450 14.87 -25.65 -23.15
N ARG A 451 16.08 -26.22 -23.01
CA ARG A 451 16.65 -26.57 -21.70
C ARG A 451 16.89 -25.35 -20.79
N ALA A 452 17.32 -24.23 -21.37
CA ALA A 452 17.51 -22.98 -20.64
C ALA A 452 16.18 -22.37 -20.17
N ILE A 453 15.12 -22.47 -20.99
CA ILE A 453 13.79 -22.00 -20.57
C ILE A 453 13.27 -22.88 -19.43
N GLU A 454 13.40 -24.21 -19.48
CA GLU A 454 13.12 -25.10 -18.34
C GLU A 454 13.85 -24.68 -17.07
N SER A 455 15.13 -24.37 -17.17
CA SER A 455 15.93 -23.87 -16.03
C SER A 455 15.38 -22.56 -15.47
N GLY A 456 14.94 -21.64 -16.34
CA GLY A 456 14.32 -20.37 -15.93
C GLY A 456 12.98 -20.57 -15.20
N PHE A 457 12.06 -21.37 -15.73
CA PHE A 457 10.78 -21.59 -15.03
C PHE A 457 10.94 -22.37 -13.73
N ASN A 458 11.90 -23.29 -13.63
CA ASN A 458 12.23 -23.95 -12.37
C ASN A 458 12.73 -22.92 -11.34
N ALA A 459 13.62 -22.00 -11.74
CA ALA A 459 14.08 -20.92 -10.86
C ALA A 459 12.94 -20.02 -10.38
N LEU A 460 11.98 -19.69 -11.26
CA LEU A 460 10.77 -18.96 -10.88
C LEU A 460 9.93 -19.74 -9.85
N LYS A 461 9.67 -21.02 -10.13
CA LYS A 461 8.90 -21.90 -9.23
C LYS A 461 9.57 -22.05 -7.86
N ASP A 462 10.88 -22.23 -7.82
CA ASP A 462 11.65 -22.37 -6.58
C ASP A 462 11.57 -21.09 -5.74
N TYR A 463 11.72 -19.91 -6.37
CA TYR A 463 11.55 -18.62 -5.72
C TYR A 463 10.14 -18.46 -5.13
N GLU A 464 9.11 -18.69 -5.95
CA GLU A 464 7.71 -18.54 -5.53
C GLU A 464 7.33 -19.49 -4.39
N THR A 465 7.79 -20.75 -4.47
CA THR A 465 7.56 -21.76 -3.42
C THR A 465 8.24 -21.35 -2.12
N SER A 466 9.49 -20.86 -2.20
CA SER A 466 10.25 -20.44 -1.03
C SER A 466 9.63 -19.24 -0.31
N ILE A 467 9.17 -18.23 -1.05
CA ILE A 467 8.57 -17.03 -0.44
C ILE A 467 7.18 -17.31 0.13
N ARG A 468 6.34 -18.09 -0.57
CA ARG A 468 5.01 -18.47 -0.07
C ARG A 468 5.10 -19.33 1.19
N ARG A 469 6.06 -20.27 1.25
CA ARG A 469 6.29 -21.08 2.45
C ARG A 469 6.67 -20.24 3.68
N ARG A 470 7.54 -19.23 3.52
CA ARG A 470 7.88 -18.32 4.62
C ARG A 470 6.69 -17.43 5.01
N ALA A 471 5.93 -16.95 4.02
CA ALA A 471 4.73 -16.18 4.29
C ALA A 471 3.68 -17.00 5.05
N ARG A 472 3.48 -18.27 4.68
CA ARG A 472 2.59 -19.20 5.38
C ARG A 472 2.95 -19.33 6.85
N ALA A 473 4.23 -19.56 7.17
CA ALA A 473 4.68 -19.69 8.56
C ALA A 473 4.36 -18.45 9.40
N VAL A 474 4.46 -17.24 8.82
CA VAL A 474 4.11 -16.00 9.52
C VAL A 474 2.60 -15.85 9.66
N ILE A 475 1.82 -16.26 8.65
CA ILE A 475 0.34 -16.26 8.72
C ILE A 475 -0.12 -17.19 9.85
N ASP A 476 0.41 -18.40 9.95
CA ASP A 476 0.08 -19.34 11.03
C ASP A 476 0.44 -18.76 12.41
N GLN A 477 1.58 -18.07 12.51
CA GLN A 477 1.98 -17.38 13.75
C GLN A 477 1.02 -16.24 14.13
N LEU A 478 0.52 -15.47 13.14
CA LEU A 478 -0.43 -14.39 13.38
C LEU A 478 -1.74 -14.89 14.01
N GLU A 479 -2.20 -16.07 13.58
CA GLU A 479 -3.40 -16.71 14.14
C GLU A 479 -3.18 -17.15 15.58
N HIS A 480 -2.02 -17.75 15.88
CA HIS A 480 -1.70 -18.21 17.23
C HIS A 480 -1.51 -17.06 18.23
N GLU A 481 -0.99 -15.92 17.79
CA GLU A 481 -0.64 -14.78 18.65
C GLU A 481 -1.70 -13.66 18.67
N ASP A 482 -2.84 -13.86 18.01
CA ASP A 482 -3.90 -12.84 17.86
C ASP A 482 -3.37 -11.50 17.33
N ARG A 483 -2.46 -11.57 16.36
CA ARG A 483 -1.86 -10.41 15.72
C ARG A 483 -2.48 -10.18 14.35
N ILE A 484 -2.33 -8.95 13.84
CA ILE A 484 -2.83 -8.58 12.51
C ILE A 484 -1.67 -8.52 11.53
N GLY A 485 -1.88 -9.08 10.35
CA GLY A 485 -1.03 -8.87 9.16
C GLY A 485 -1.74 -7.98 8.14
N ILE A 486 -0.96 -7.23 7.36
CA ILE A 486 -1.48 -6.37 6.29
C ILE A 486 -1.19 -7.02 4.93
N VAL A 487 -2.21 -7.13 4.08
CA VAL A 487 -2.05 -7.59 2.71
C VAL A 487 -2.13 -6.39 1.77
N MET A 488 -1.00 -6.07 1.13
CA MET A 488 -0.96 -5.09 0.04
C MET A 488 -1.72 -5.66 -1.16
N LEU A 489 -2.88 -5.09 -1.47
CA LEU A 489 -3.59 -5.31 -2.72
C LEU A 489 -3.08 -4.30 -3.75
N GLY A 490 -2.15 -4.73 -4.60
CA GLY A 490 -1.48 -3.86 -5.55
C GLY A 490 -1.17 -4.56 -6.88
N ARG A 491 -0.10 -4.12 -7.52
CA ARG A 491 0.47 -4.75 -8.72
C ARG A 491 1.89 -5.17 -8.43
N PRO A 492 2.47 -6.08 -9.23
CA PRO A 492 3.86 -6.51 -9.03
C PRO A 492 4.87 -5.36 -8.91
N TYR A 493 4.68 -4.28 -9.66
CA TYR A 493 5.57 -3.13 -9.61
C TYR A 493 5.48 -2.30 -8.32
N HIS A 494 4.42 -2.43 -7.50
CA HIS A 494 4.36 -1.79 -6.18
C HIS A 494 5.31 -2.45 -5.16
N HIS A 495 6.07 -3.48 -5.56
CA HIS A 495 7.24 -3.94 -4.81
C HIS A 495 8.41 -2.94 -4.88
N ASP A 496 8.42 -2.01 -5.85
CA ASP A 496 9.39 -0.92 -5.86
C ASP A 496 9.11 0.06 -4.70
N PRO A 497 10.07 0.33 -3.79
CA PRO A 497 9.88 1.27 -2.69
C PRO A 497 9.59 2.71 -3.15
N GLY A 498 10.02 3.08 -4.36
CA GLY A 498 9.69 4.37 -4.94
C GLY A 498 8.28 4.44 -5.53
N LEU A 499 7.63 3.31 -5.85
CA LEU A 499 6.25 3.26 -6.34
C LEU A 499 5.21 3.04 -5.23
N ASN A 500 5.58 2.39 -4.13
CA ASN A 500 4.71 2.25 -2.95
C ASN A 500 4.96 3.33 -1.88
N HIS A 501 5.83 4.29 -2.17
CA HIS A 501 6.18 5.41 -1.29
C HIS A 501 6.68 5.02 0.11
N GLU A 502 7.24 3.82 0.27
CA GLU A 502 7.65 3.25 1.57
C GLU A 502 6.48 3.17 2.58
N ILE A 503 5.22 3.20 2.11
CA ILE A 503 4.02 3.13 2.97
C ILE A 503 4.07 1.85 3.82
N LEU A 504 4.50 0.75 3.21
CA LEU A 504 4.58 -0.56 3.86
C LEU A 504 5.68 -0.61 4.92
N ASP A 505 6.77 0.13 4.74
CA ASP A 505 7.84 0.23 5.71
C ASP A 505 7.37 0.98 6.96
N GLU A 506 6.53 2.01 6.81
CA GLU A 506 5.92 2.72 7.94
C GLU A 506 5.00 1.80 8.76
N PHE A 507 4.22 0.93 8.11
CA PHE A 507 3.44 -0.09 8.84
C PHE A 507 4.33 -1.14 9.50
N GLN A 508 5.42 -1.55 8.85
CA GLN A 508 6.38 -2.50 9.44
C GLN A 508 6.95 -1.97 10.75
N LYS A 509 7.32 -0.68 10.80
CA LYS A 509 7.82 -0.01 12.03
C LYS A 509 6.81 -0.03 13.19
N LEU A 510 5.52 -0.13 12.88
CA LEU A 510 4.44 -0.19 13.88
C LEU A 510 4.12 -1.63 14.32
N GLY A 511 4.84 -2.63 13.80
CA GLY A 511 4.66 -4.02 14.20
C GLY A 511 3.61 -4.76 13.38
N TYR A 512 3.46 -4.45 12.09
CA TYR A 512 2.63 -5.24 11.18
C TYR A 512 3.48 -6.03 10.20
N PRO A 513 3.40 -7.37 10.17
CA PRO A 513 3.91 -8.15 9.04
C PRO A 513 3.13 -7.79 7.77
N ILE A 514 3.84 -7.69 6.65
CA ILE A 514 3.26 -7.23 5.37
C ILE A 514 3.36 -8.34 4.33
N PHE A 515 2.26 -8.59 3.62
CA PHE A 515 2.15 -9.53 2.51
C PHE A 515 1.71 -8.81 1.23
N SER A 516 1.78 -9.49 0.08
CA SER A 516 1.11 -9.06 -1.16
C SER A 516 0.40 -10.22 -1.82
N GLN A 517 -0.43 -9.93 -2.84
CA GLN A 517 -1.09 -10.98 -3.62
C GLN A 517 -0.12 -12.05 -4.18
N ASN A 518 1.16 -11.72 -4.38
CA ASN A 518 2.17 -12.64 -4.90
C ASN A 518 2.75 -13.58 -3.83
N THR A 519 2.66 -13.21 -2.56
CA THR A 519 3.25 -13.94 -1.43
C THR A 519 2.24 -14.76 -0.65
N LEU A 520 0.94 -14.58 -0.92
CA LEU A 520 -0.11 -15.35 -0.27
C LEU A 520 0.05 -16.86 -0.57
N PRO A 521 -0.11 -17.71 0.45
CA PRO A 521 -0.02 -19.16 0.31
C PRO A 521 -1.14 -19.73 -0.56
N LEU A 522 -0.83 -20.85 -1.21
CA LEU A 522 -1.76 -21.62 -2.05
C LEU A 522 -1.91 -23.06 -1.55
N ASP A 523 -1.51 -23.32 -0.30
CA ASP A 523 -1.57 -24.64 0.33
C ASP A 523 -3.03 -25.09 0.48
N GLU A 524 -3.30 -26.35 0.14
CA GLU A 524 -4.66 -26.90 0.04
C GLU A 524 -5.42 -26.85 1.36
N ASP A 525 -4.75 -27.07 2.49
CA ASP A 525 -5.36 -27.06 3.83
C ASP A 525 -5.88 -25.68 4.21
N LEU A 526 -5.11 -24.63 3.91
CA LEU A 526 -5.49 -23.25 4.18
C LEU A 526 -6.58 -22.78 3.23
N LEU A 527 -6.47 -23.14 1.95
CA LEU A 527 -7.51 -22.82 0.97
C LEU A 527 -8.83 -23.52 1.30
N ASP A 528 -8.82 -24.77 1.77
CA ASP A 528 -10.03 -25.46 2.21
C ASP A 528 -10.62 -24.81 3.48
N ARG A 529 -9.78 -24.38 4.42
CA ARG A 529 -10.26 -23.66 5.63
C ARG A 529 -10.93 -22.34 5.28
N LEU A 530 -10.39 -21.59 4.32
CA LEU A 530 -10.91 -20.26 3.97
C LEU A 530 -12.09 -20.33 2.99
N PHE A 531 -12.08 -21.25 2.03
CA PHE A 531 -13.04 -21.28 0.91
C PHE A 531 -13.87 -22.57 0.83
N GLY A 532 -13.51 -23.61 1.59
CA GLY A 532 -14.03 -24.96 1.40
C GLY A 532 -15.54 -25.08 1.61
N GLU A 533 -16.13 -24.30 2.52
CA GLU A 533 -17.59 -24.30 2.72
C GLU A 533 -18.34 -23.80 1.48
N GLU A 534 -17.89 -22.70 0.88
CA GLU A 534 -18.48 -22.13 -0.33
C GLU A 534 -18.27 -23.03 -1.54
N VAL A 535 -17.13 -23.73 -1.60
CA VAL A 535 -16.85 -24.74 -2.63
C VAL A 535 -17.79 -25.94 -2.49
N ARG A 536 -17.95 -26.48 -1.27
CA ARG A 536 -18.87 -27.60 -0.98
C ARG A 536 -20.33 -27.22 -1.22
N ALA A 537 -20.71 -25.98 -0.93
CA ALA A 537 -22.05 -25.44 -1.19
C ALA A 537 -22.30 -25.13 -2.68
N GLY A 538 -21.27 -25.19 -3.54
CA GLY A 538 -21.38 -24.92 -4.97
C GLY A 538 -21.52 -23.44 -5.33
N VAL A 539 -21.23 -22.53 -4.40
CA VAL A 539 -21.24 -21.07 -4.63
C VAL A 539 -20.08 -20.68 -5.56
N ILE A 540 -18.90 -21.25 -5.30
CA ILE A 540 -17.72 -21.15 -6.15
C ILE A 540 -17.23 -22.54 -6.51
N SER A 541 -16.52 -22.67 -7.63
CA SER A 541 -16.09 -24.00 -8.07
C SER A 541 -14.70 -24.42 -7.60
N SER A 542 -13.92 -23.47 -7.09
CA SER A 542 -12.56 -23.67 -6.58
C SER A 542 -12.19 -22.48 -5.68
N PRO A 543 -11.30 -22.67 -4.69
CA PRO A 543 -10.72 -21.55 -3.94
C PRO A 543 -9.97 -20.53 -4.81
N LEU A 544 -9.58 -20.93 -6.03
CA LEU A 544 -8.88 -20.09 -7.01
C LEU A 544 -9.82 -19.49 -8.07
N ASP A 545 -11.13 -19.62 -7.87
CA ASP A 545 -12.18 -19.04 -8.71
C ASP A 545 -12.59 -17.66 -8.19
N ILE A 546 -12.76 -16.71 -9.12
CA ILE A 546 -13.20 -15.33 -8.85
C ILE A 546 -14.47 -14.96 -9.62
N GLY A 547 -15.08 -15.89 -10.36
CA GLY A 547 -16.21 -15.61 -11.26
C GLY A 547 -17.48 -15.13 -10.54
N ASP A 548 -17.59 -15.42 -9.25
CA ASP A 548 -18.62 -14.90 -8.34
C ASP A 548 -18.51 -13.39 -8.12
N ALA A 549 -17.28 -12.87 -8.00
CA ALA A 549 -17.01 -11.47 -7.71
C ALA A 549 -16.66 -10.64 -8.95
N TRP A 550 -16.00 -11.24 -9.94
CA TRP A 550 -15.48 -10.54 -11.12
C TRP A 550 -15.60 -11.37 -12.40
N LYS A 551 -16.67 -11.10 -13.16
CA LYS A 551 -16.97 -11.80 -14.43
C LYS A 551 -16.04 -11.40 -15.58
N ASN A 552 -15.52 -10.17 -15.57
CA ASN A 552 -14.68 -9.61 -16.63
C ASN A 552 -13.19 -9.95 -16.42
N SER A 553 -12.89 -11.23 -16.20
CA SER A 553 -11.59 -11.71 -15.73
C SER A 553 -10.53 -11.83 -16.84
N TYR A 554 -10.31 -10.76 -17.62
CA TYR A 554 -9.36 -10.74 -18.75
C TYR A 554 -7.91 -10.40 -18.35
N SER A 555 -7.73 -9.60 -17.29
CA SER A 555 -6.42 -9.05 -16.90
C SER A 555 -5.85 -9.78 -15.70
N CYS A 556 -4.67 -10.39 -15.86
CA CYS A 556 -4.07 -11.23 -14.83
C CYS A 556 -3.82 -10.47 -13.51
N SER A 557 -3.26 -9.26 -13.55
CA SER A 557 -2.98 -8.52 -12.32
C SER A 557 -4.26 -8.08 -11.60
N THR A 558 -5.31 -7.75 -12.34
CA THR A 558 -6.63 -7.47 -11.76
C THR A 558 -7.22 -8.73 -11.13
N ASN A 559 -7.17 -9.87 -11.83
CA ASN A 559 -7.67 -11.15 -11.32
C ASN A 559 -6.97 -11.54 -10.01
N HIS A 560 -5.64 -11.42 -9.94
CA HIS A 560 -4.87 -11.69 -8.72
C HIS A 560 -5.24 -10.76 -7.56
N LYS A 561 -5.46 -9.47 -7.85
CA LYS A 561 -5.86 -8.50 -6.82
C LYS A 561 -7.25 -8.80 -6.25
N VAL A 562 -8.22 -9.17 -7.11
CA VAL A 562 -9.56 -9.61 -6.68
C VAL A 562 -9.48 -10.89 -5.86
N TRP A 563 -8.71 -11.88 -6.30
CA TRP A 563 -8.52 -13.12 -5.53
C TRP A 563 -7.88 -12.87 -4.16
N ALA A 564 -6.85 -12.02 -4.10
CA ALA A 564 -6.22 -11.65 -2.83
C ALA A 564 -7.18 -10.89 -1.91
N ALA A 565 -8.08 -10.07 -2.43
CA ALA A 565 -9.15 -9.46 -1.65
C ALA A 565 -10.09 -10.53 -1.05
N LYS A 566 -10.51 -11.53 -1.86
CA LYS A 566 -11.32 -12.66 -1.38
C LYS A 566 -10.62 -13.47 -0.29
N PHE A 567 -9.32 -13.74 -0.46
CA PHE A 567 -8.49 -14.42 0.53
C PHE A 567 -8.41 -13.63 1.82
N THR A 568 -8.11 -12.33 1.73
CA THR A 568 -7.94 -11.45 2.88
C THR A 568 -9.24 -11.29 3.66
N ALA A 569 -10.37 -11.11 2.96
CA ALA A 569 -11.70 -11.02 3.56
C ALA A 569 -12.11 -12.27 4.37
N ARG A 570 -11.58 -13.45 4.02
CA ARG A 570 -11.90 -14.72 4.69
C ARG A 570 -10.99 -15.02 5.87
N HIS A 571 -9.85 -14.33 5.96
CA HIS A 571 -8.84 -14.64 6.97
C HIS A 571 -9.02 -13.78 8.22
N PRO A 572 -9.13 -14.37 9.43
CA PRO A 572 -9.49 -13.63 10.64
C PRO A 572 -8.44 -12.59 11.09
N ASN A 573 -7.18 -12.82 10.71
CA ASN A 573 -6.03 -12.02 11.15
C ASN A 573 -5.40 -11.17 10.03
N LEU A 574 -6.01 -11.05 8.85
CA LEU A 574 -5.47 -10.25 7.75
C LEU A 574 -6.36 -9.06 7.42
N VAL A 575 -5.72 -7.92 7.13
CA VAL A 575 -6.40 -6.68 6.74
C VAL A 575 -5.89 -6.21 5.39
N ALA A 576 -6.80 -5.77 4.53
CA ALA A 576 -6.49 -5.30 3.19
C ALA A 576 -6.00 -3.84 3.19
N LEU A 577 -4.88 -3.61 2.51
CA LEU A 577 -4.40 -2.28 2.16
C LEU A 577 -4.28 -2.17 0.64
N GLU A 578 -5.24 -1.52 0.00
CA GLU A 578 -5.19 -1.31 -1.44
C GLU A 578 -4.19 -0.21 -1.80
N ILE A 579 -3.28 -0.51 -2.74
CA ILE A 579 -2.38 0.48 -3.34
C ILE A 579 -2.66 0.56 -4.84
N SER A 580 -2.83 1.78 -5.34
CA SER A 580 -3.02 2.05 -6.77
C SER A 580 -2.21 3.27 -7.21
N SER A 581 -1.63 3.17 -8.39
CA SER A 581 -0.89 4.27 -9.01
C SER A 581 -1.81 5.20 -9.80
N PHE A 582 -1.42 6.47 -9.93
CA PHE A 582 -2.12 7.45 -10.74
C PHE A 582 -2.32 6.97 -12.19
N LYS A 583 -3.51 7.25 -12.74
CA LYS A 583 -3.95 6.83 -14.09
C LYS A 583 -3.98 5.31 -14.32
N CYS A 584 -4.14 4.50 -13.28
CA CYS A 584 -4.27 3.05 -13.48
C CYS A 584 -5.67 2.64 -13.94
N GLY A 585 -5.89 2.58 -15.26
CA GLY A 585 -7.19 2.26 -15.86
C GLY A 585 -7.74 0.86 -15.56
N HIS A 586 -6.89 -0.08 -15.12
CA HIS A 586 -7.33 -1.43 -14.76
C HIS A 586 -7.71 -1.56 -13.27
N ASP A 587 -7.29 -0.62 -12.41
CA ASP A 587 -7.67 -0.60 -10.99
C ASP A 587 -9.01 0.12 -10.81
N ALA A 588 -9.25 1.19 -11.58
CA ALA A 588 -10.47 1.99 -11.47
C ALA A 588 -11.78 1.17 -11.52
N PRO A 589 -11.96 0.18 -12.42
CA PRO A 589 -13.19 -0.61 -12.48
C PRO A 589 -13.38 -1.59 -11.31
N ILE A 590 -12.32 -1.92 -10.57
CA ILE A 590 -12.36 -2.94 -9.50
C ILE A 590 -12.32 -2.33 -8.10
N TYR A 591 -12.21 -1.01 -7.95
CA TYR A 591 -12.23 -0.36 -6.63
C TYR A 591 -13.47 -0.74 -5.82
N GLY A 592 -14.67 -0.58 -6.38
CA GLY A 592 -15.91 -0.93 -5.69
C GLY A 592 -16.09 -2.44 -5.49
N VAL A 593 -15.44 -3.27 -6.31
CA VAL A 593 -15.46 -4.73 -6.16
C VAL A 593 -14.59 -5.14 -4.98
N ILE A 594 -13.37 -4.64 -4.90
CA ILE A 594 -12.45 -4.91 -3.79
C ILE A 594 -13.03 -4.39 -2.48
N GLU A 595 -13.46 -3.13 -2.46
CA GLU A 595 -14.10 -2.50 -1.30
C GLU A 595 -15.31 -3.33 -0.83
N GLY A 596 -16.21 -3.70 -1.76
CA GLY A 596 -17.37 -4.53 -1.43
C GLY A 596 -17.01 -5.92 -0.87
N ILE A 597 -15.97 -6.57 -1.40
CA ILE A 597 -15.51 -7.88 -0.87
C ILE A 597 -15.02 -7.73 0.57
N ILE A 598 -14.20 -6.70 0.85
CA ILE A 598 -13.61 -6.49 2.17
C ILE A 598 -14.68 -6.04 3.18
N GLU A 599 -15.49 -5.03 2.85
CA GLU A 599 -16.48 -4.48 3.77
C GLU A 599 -17.57 -5.50 4.16
N GLN A 600 -18.00 -6.37 3.22
CA GLN A 600 -18.97 -7.43 3.52
C GLN A 600 -18.45 -8.45 4.54
N SER A 601 -17.14 -8.63 4.65
CA SER A 601 -16.54 -9.50 5.68
C SER A 601 -16.49 -8.86 7.07
N GLY A 602 -16.75 -7.55 7.18
CA GLY A 602 -16.58 -6.79 8.42
C GLY A 602 -15.11 -6.52 8.80
N THR A 603 -14.16 -6.80 7.90
CA THR A 603 -12.77 -6.39 8.05
C THR A 603 -12.58 -4.94 7.58
N PRO A 604 -11.70 -4.14 8.23
CA PRO A 604 -11.46 -2.77 7.80
C PRO A 604 -10.84 -2.72 6.39
N TYR A 605 -11.30 -1.77 5.58
CA TYR A 605 -10.73 -1.49 4.27
C TYR A 605 -9.95 -0.18 4.27
N PHE A 606 -8.69 -0.22 3.83
CA PHE A 606 -7.86 0.97 3.68
C PHE A 606 -7.29 1.03 2.26
N CYS A 607 -7.11 2.25 1.73
CA CYS A 607 -6.53 2.41 0.40
C CYS A 607 -5.61 3.64 0.27
N PHE A 608 -4.53 3.51 -0.49
CA PHE A 608 -3.70 4.58 -1.02
C PHE A 608 -3.81 4.55 -2.54
N LYS A 609 -4.78 5.30 -3.07
CA LYS A 609 -5.02 5.46 -4.49
C LYS A 609 -4.26 6.67 -5.03
N ASP A 610 -4.02 6.65 -6.34
CA ASP A 610 -3.40 7.73 -7.10
C ASP A 610 -1.98 8.10 -6.63
N LEU A 611 -1.18 7.09 -6.29
CA LEU A 611 0.25 7.30 -6.06
C LEU A 611 0.94 7.76 -7.35
N ASP A 612 1.63 8.89 -7.27
CA ASP A 612 2.33 9.53 -8.38
C ASP A 612 3.80 9.83 -7.98
N GLU A 613 4.53 10.56 -8.81
CA GLU A 613 5.92 10.96 -8.52
C GLU A 613 6.08 11.86 -7.29
N ASN A 614 4.99 12.47 -6.82
CA ASN A 614 4.99 13.30 -5.64
C ASN A 614 4.85 12.37 -4.43
N LYS A 615 5.88 12.34 -3.59
CA LYS A 615 5.89 11.57 -2.34
C LYS A 615 5.62 12.49 -1.14
N PRO A 616 4.35 12.76 -0.76
CA PRO A 616 4.02 13.58 0.39
C PRO A 616 4.19 12.79 1.70
N SER A 617 5.44 12.52 2.09
CA SER A 617 5.79 11.66 3.24
C SER A 617 5.09 12.06 4.53
N GLY A 618 4.93 13.36 4.82
CA GLY A 618 4.21 13.84 6.01
C GLY A 618 2.73 13.46 6.03
N SER A 619 2.04 13.57 4.88
CA SER A 619 0.62 13.18 4.76
C SER A 619 0.46 11.67 4.87
N ILE A 620 1.36 10.91 4.22
CA ILE A 620 1.38 9.46 4.30
C ILE A 620 1.54 9.00 5.76
N LYS A 621 2.47 9.59 6.51
CA LYS A 621 2.70 9.23 7.91
C LYS A 621 1.46 9.42 8.78
N ILE A 622 0.78 10.56 8.66
CA ILE A 622 -0.46 10.84 9.42
C ILE A 622 -1.56 9.82 9.08
N ARG A 623 -1.68 9.42 7.81
CA ARG A 623 -2.63 8.39 7.38
C ARG A 623 -2.27 7.02 7.96
N VAL A 624 -0.98 6.65 7.96
CA VAL A 624 -0.50 5.41 8.57
C VAL A 624 -0.80 5.38 10.08
N GLU A 625 -0.53 6.48 10.80
CA GLU A 625 -0.86 6.61 12.24
C GLU A 625 -2.36 6.47 12.50
N THR A 626 -3.19 7.06 11.63
CA THR A 626 -4.65 6.93 11.71
C THR A 626 -5.08 5.47 11.51
N ILE A 627 -4.51 4.79 10.50
CA ILE A 627 -4.81 3.38 10.22
C ILE A 627 -4.35 2.48 11.37
N ASP A 628 -3.16 2.71 11.95
CA ASP A 628 -2.68 1.98 13.13
C ASP A 628 -3.66 2.10 14.31
N TYR A 629 -4.16 3.31 14.58
CA TYR A 629 -5.18 3.51 15.62
C TYR A 629 -6.43 2.63 15.36
N PHE A 630 -6.94 2.60 14.12
CA PHE A 630 -8.08 1.74 13.77
C PHE A 630 -7.76 0.25 13.85
N LEU A 631 -6.57 -0.17 13.41
CA LEU A 631 -6.12 -1.56 13.47
C LEU A 631 -6.00 -2.07 14.91
N ARG A 632 -5.45 -1.25 15.82
CA ARG A 632 -5.39 -1.59 17.26
C ARG A 632 -6.78 -1.79 17.85
N ARG A 633 -7.72 -0.91 17.52
CA ARG A 633 -9.11 -1.03 17.98
C ARG A 633 -9.81 -2.25 17.38
N TYR A 634 -9.59 -2.50 16.10
CA TYR A 634 -10.12 -3.68 15.44
C TYR A 634 -9.58 -4.96 16.08
N ARG A 635 -8.28 -5.01 16.40
CA ARG A 635 -7.67 -6.11 17.15
C ARG A 635 -8.34 -6.33 18.51
N GLU A 636 -8.52 -5.26 19.29
CA GLU A 636 -9.23 -5.32 20.59
C GLU A 636 -10.64 -5.92 20.43
N GLU A 637 -11.37 -5.51 19.38
CA GLU A 637 -12.71 -6.01 19.10
C GLU A 637 -12.73 -7.48 18.67
N VAL A 638 -11.80 -7.89 17.80
CA VAL A 638 -11.67 -9.28 17.33
C VAL A 638 -11.35 -10.22 18.50
N ILE A 639 -10.38 -9.85 19.34
CA ILE A 639 -10.02 -10.64 20.54
C ILE A 639 -11.24 -10.78 21.46
N ARG A 640 -11.94 -9.67 21.74
CA ARG A 640 -13.13 -9.69 22.59
C ARG A 640 -14.25 -10.57 22.01
N LYS A 641 -14.50 -10.51 20.70
CA LYS A 641 -15.51 -11.35 20.04
C LYS A 641 -15.14 -12.83 20.11
N ARG A 642 -13.87 -13.16 19.90
CA ARG A 642 -13.39 -14.54 19.97
C ARG A 642 -13.51 -15.12 21.38
N GLN A 643 -13.07 -14.38 22.40
CA GLN A 643 -13.26 -14.78 23.81
C GLN A 643 -14.73 -15.01 24.14
N ALA A 644 -15.61 -14.11 23.73
CA ALA A 644 -17.05 -14.28 23.94
C ALA A 644 -17.60 -15.52 23.23
N GLN A 645 -17.11 -15.85 22.03
CA GLN A 645 -17.51 -17.05 21.30
C GLN A 645 -17.00 -18.32 21.99
N GLU A 646 -15.74 -18.35 22.41
CA GLU A 646 -15.15 -19.47 23.17
C GLU A 646 -15.92 -19.72 24.49
N ASP A 647 -16.30 -18.65 25.20
CA ASP A 647 -17.11 -18.74 26.41
C ASP A 647 -18.49 -19.35 26.12
N ILE A 648 -19.14 -18.95 25.03
CA ILE A 648 -20.44 -19.51 24.59
C ILE A 648 -20.30 -20.98 24.23
N GLU A 649 -19.27 -21.35 23.47
CA GLU A 649 -19.01 -22.73 23.08
C GLU A 649 -18.72 -23.62 24.29
N ALA A 650 -17.94 -23.13 25.25
CA ALA A 650 -17.70 -23.81 26.52
C ALA A 650 -18.99 -24.01 27.33
N GLN A 651 -19.86 -23.00 27.39
CA GLN A 651 -21.17 -23.10 28.04
C GLN A 651 -22.09 -24.10 27.33
N LEU A 652 -22.12 -24.11 25.99
CA LEU A 652 -22.90 -25.07 25.21
C LEU A 652 -22.41 -26.51 25.43
N ALA A 653 -21.09 -26.73 25.44
CA ALA A 653 -20.50 -28.04 25.70
C ALA A 653 -20.80 -28.52 27.14
N ALA A 654 -20.75 -27.62 28.13
CA ALA A 654 -21.13 -27.93 29.50
C ALA A 654 -22.61 -28.31 29.62
N LEU A 655 -23.50 -27.55 28.96
CA LEU A 655 -24.94 -27.84 28.94
C LEU A 655 -25.24 -29.16 28.22
N GLU A 656 -24.54 -29.45 27.13
CA GLU A 656 -24.68 -30.72 26.41
C GLU A 656 -24.22 -31.91 27.28
N ALA A 657 -23.11 -31.77 28.00
CA ALA A 657 -22.63 -32.77 28.95
C ALA A 657 -23.63 -32.98 30.10
N GLU A 658 -24.22 -31.91 30.63
CA GLU A 658 -25.24 -31.97 31.68
C GLU A 658 -26.49 -32.71 31.20
N LEU A 659 -27.02 -32.35 30.02
CA LEU A 659 -28.20 -33.01 29.42
C LEU A 659 -27.93 -34.49 29.13
N ARG A 660 -26.72 -34.84 28.66
CA ARG A 660 -26.32 -36.25 28.46
C ARG A 660 -26.23 -37.01 29.77
N ASN A 661 -25.75 -36.38 30.85
CA ASN A 661 -25.70 -37.00 32.18
C ASN A 661 -27.09 -37.18 32.80
N GLN A 662 -28.00 -36.22 32.63
CA GLN A 662 -29.40 -36.35 33.06
C GLN A 662 -30.13 -37.46 32.30
N LYS A 663 -29.83 -37.65 31.00
CA LYS A 663 -30.40 -38.74 30.18
C LYS A 663 -29.85 -40.14 30.53
N ASN A 664 -28.70 -40.22 31.20
CA ASN A 664 -28.06 -41.46 31.64
C ASN A 664 -28.32 -41.80 33.12
N GLN A 665 -29.12 -41.01 33.85
CA GLN A 665 -29.61 -41.43 35.16
C GLN A 665 -30.70 -42.50 34.98
N PRO A 666 -30.56 -43.70 35.59
CA PRO A 666 -31.60 -44.72 35.50
C PRO A 666 -32.86 -44.25 36.25
N GLU A 667 -34.05 -44.47 35.65
CA GLU A 667 -35.40 -44.22 36.22
C GLU A 667 -35.72 -45.10 37.45
N THR A 668 -34.77 -45.32 38.35
CA THR A 668 -34.93 -46.13 39.57
C THR A 668 -34.60 -45.31 40.81
N SER A 669 -35.43 -44.32 41.13
CA SER A 669 -35.71 -43.97 42.54
C SER A 669 -37.00 -43.19 42.79
N LEU A 670 -37.79 -42.83 41.76
CA LEU A 670 -39.02 -42.04 41.93
C LEU A 670 -40.32 -42.85 42.08
N PHE A 671 -40.26 -44.18 42.15
CA PHE A 671 -41.45 -45.05 42.23
C PHE A 671 -41.52 -45.93 43.49
N THR A 672 -40.72 -45.66 44.53
CA THR A 672 -40.72 -46.48 45.77
C THR A 672 -40.89 -45.68 47.06
N GLN A 673 -41.28 -44.40 47.00
CA GLN A 673 -41.65 -43.61 48.20
C GLN A 673 -43.12 -43.17 48.26
N THR A 674 -43.92 -43.44 47.23
CA THR A 674 -45.34 -43.02 47.18
C THR A 674 -46.35 -44.11 47.56
N VAL A 675 -45.90 -45.34 47.86
CA VAL A 675 -46.79 -46.46 48.22
C VAL A 675 -46.74 -46.83 49.71
N GLU A 676 -45.77 -46.33 50.48
CA GLU A 676 -45.70 -46.55 51.95
C GLU A 676 -46.30 -45.42 52.80
N GLN A 677 -46.74 -44.29 52.22
CA GLN A 677 -47.39 -43.19 52.96
C GLN A 677 -48.91 -43.04 52.75
N ILE A 678 -49.54 -43.90 51.94
CA ILE A 678 -51.00 -43.88 51.71
C ILE A 678 -51.74 -44.93 52.57
N GLY A 679 -51.01 -45.74 53.35
CA GLY A 679 -51.56 -46.80 54.21
C GLY A 679 -51.74 -46.48 55.70
N GLN A 680 -51.31 -45.31 56.19
CA GLN A 680 -51.40 -44.94 57.62
C GLN A 680 -51.73 -43.46 57.78
N GLY A 681 -53.02 -43.13 57.78
CA GLY A 681 -53.49 -41.75 57.98
C GLY A 681 -55.01 -41.52 57.89
N ILE A 682 -55.82 -42.58 58.02
CA ILE A 682 -57.27 -42.48 58.25
C ILE A 682 -57.58 -43.21 59.55
N ALA A 683 -57.38 -42.53 60.69
CA ALA A 683 -58.08 -42.76 61.95
C ALA A 683 -57.65 -41.74 63.01
N ALA A 684 -58.65 -41.03 63.54
CA ALA A 684 -58.73 -40.42 64.87
C ALA A 684 -58.08 -39.03 65.11
N ASP A 685 -59.01 -38.09 65.34
CA ASP A 685 -59.01 -36.87 66.18
C ASP A 685 -58.22 -35.62 65.78
#